data_AF-G2KMJ2-F1
#
_entry.id   AF-G2KMJ2-F1
#
_cell.length_a   1.000
_cell.length_b   1.000
_cell.length_c   1.000
_cell.angle_alpha   90.00
_cell.angle_beta   90.00
_cell.angle_gamma   90.00
#
_symmetry.space_group_name_H-M   'P 1'
#
loop_
_entity.id
_entity.type
_entity.pdbx_description
1 polymer ?
#
loop_
_entity_poly.entity_id
_entity_poly.type
_entity_poly.pdbx_seq_one_letter_code
_entity_poly.pdbx_strand_id
1 'polypeptide(L)'
;MFGFFKKLNPSKGTKIMSNSSIQKVAVIGSGVMGSGIAAQIANAGIPVVLLDIVPKDAADRSMLAKGAIDKMLKADPAPFMSKRNARLITPGNMEDDLALLSDCDWIVEVVLEDLKIKHATYEKLQAHRKPGSVISSNTSTIPLHLLVEPFGDALAKDFMITHFFNPPRYMRLLELVTGPKTRKDAIKLVRDFCDIQLGKGVVECHDTPGFIANRIGTFWLQASLNHAVDQKVSVEVADAVLSKPVGIPKTGVFGLIDLVGIDLMPHLAQSLLSTLPEGDEYRRIARDFDFIKGMIAAGYTGRKGKGGFYRLDTAGGKKEKQAFDITAPSFSESAYHKSDKPRLDSVDAGKAGLRAVVTTDDAGGRYAWAVLRDTLAYAASLVPDIADSIADVDEAMRLGYNWKFGPFEMIDALGAQWFADALKAEGKTVPALVQKVGSGSFYRVENGKMQYFGTDGAYHDVVRAEGVLLLRDIKLYSKPLYKSSSAALWDVGDGVLCVEFTGKMNALDNDVFDVYHHAIKKIGDGKGEWKALVIYNEGTHFSAGANLGLAIFAMNIGLWPQIEELIAGGQKAYMALKYAPFPVVAAPSGMALGGGCEILLHADHVQAHAETYCGLVEVGVGLIPGWGGCKELILRFQEKEREQYKKAIGGGDRLWMSPQNTPMGAVRKAFEVIGTATVAKSATEAKEIGYFRDRDGITMNRDRLLFDAKKKALEMAQNYAAPTPVESIRLPGPTGKVALDMAVSDFKKSGKATPYDVIVSDHLAAVLSGGAKADWTAPVSEQDLLKLEIYEFMKLVKNEGTQARVEHMLSTGKPLRN
;
A
#
# COMPACT_ATOMS: atom_id res chain seq x y z
N MET A 1 5.83 38.39 36.43
CA MET A 1 6.38 38.33 37.80
C MET A 1 7.23 37.07 37.87
N PHE A 2 8.55 37.28 37.97
CA PHE A 2 9.61 36.28 37.79
C PHE A 2 9.68 35.26 38.94
N GLY A 3 10.10 34.04 38.60
CA GLY A 3 10.93 33.22 39.49
C GLY A 3 10.27 31.95 40.01
N PHE A 4 10.74 30.80 39.53
CA PHE A 4 11.44 29.84 40.40
C PHE A 4 12.21 28.82 39.55
N PHE A 5 13.43 29.20 39.16
CA PHE A 5 14.48 28.28 38.76
C PHE A 5 15.23 27.88 40.03
N LYS A 6 15.37 26.58 40.32
CA LYS A 6 16.45 26.11 41.20
C LYS A 6 17.10 24.86 40.59
N LYS A 7 18.33 25.07 40.13
CA LYS A 7 19.29 24.03 39.72
C LYS A 7 19.61 23.12 40.91
N LEU A 8 19.72 21.81 40.66
CA LEU A 8 20.52 20.90 41.46
C LEU A 8 21.41 20.08 40.50
N ASN A 9 22.71 20.08 40.79
CA ASN A 9 23.79 19.39 40.07
C ASN A 9 23.87 17.90 40.48
N PRO A 10 24.61 17.05 39.75
CA PRO A 10 24.36 15.61 39.65
C PRO A 10 25.03 14.81 40.79
N SER A 11 24.24 14.03 41.51
CA SER A 11 24.74 12.93 42.34
C SER A 11 24.87 11.66 41.50
N LYS A 12 26.05 11.04 41.57
CA LYS A 12 26.34 9.71 41.02
C LYS A 12 25.30 8.69 41.48
N GLY A 13 24.43 8.30 40.57
CA GLY A 13 23.47 7.22 40.69
C GLY A 13 23.15 6.77 39.27
N THR A 14 23.33 5.48 39.01
CA THR A 14 23.19 4.84 37.69
C THR A 14 21.82 5.16 37.08
N LYS A 15 21.75 6.21 36.24
CA LYS A 15 20.57 6.51 35.43
C LYS A 15 20.51 5.46 34.32
N ILE A 16 19.67 4.45 34.50
CA ILE A 16 19.09 3.73 33.36
C ILE A 16 18.17 4.75 32.69
N MET A 17 18.69 5.51 31.71
CA MET A 17 17.86 6.32 30.84
C MET A 17 17.09 5.35 29.94
N SER A 18 15.83 5.05 30.27
CA SER A 18 14.91 4.42 29.32
C SER A 18 14.73 5.40 28.17
N ASN A 19 15.39 5.15 27.03
CA ASN A 19 15.15 5.92 25.82
C ASN A 19 13.70 5.67 25.39
N SER A 20 12.86 6.71 25.43
CA SER A 20 11.42 6.60 25.14
C SER A 20 11.10 6.55 23.64
N SER A 21 12.11 6.60 22.77
CA SER A 21 11.95 6.51 21.32
C SER A 21 13.18 5.88 20.65
N ILE A 22 12.97 5.18 19.54
CA ILE A 22 14.03 4.68 18.65
C ILE A 22 14.47 5.83 17.74
N GLN A 23 15.75 6.18 17.76
CA GLN A 23 16.31 7.29 16.96
C GLN A 23 17.36 6.84 15.94
N LYS A 24 17.96 5.66 16.14
CA LYS A 24 18.93 5.07 15.20
C LYS A 24 18.83 3.55 15.26
N VAL A 25 18.85 2.91 14.09
CA VAL A 25 18.73 1.45 13.97
C VAL A 25 19.95 0.86 13.26
N ALA A 26 20.40 -0.31 13.67
CA ALA A 26 21.31 -1.13 12.87
C ALA A 26 20.57 -2.30 12.23
N VAL A 27 20.91 -2.63 10.99
CA VAL A 27 20.46 -3.83 10.30
C VAL A 27 21.68 -4.66 9.92
N ILE A 28 21.69 -5.92 10.33
CA ILE A 28 22.81 -6.84 10.19
C ILE A 28 22.48 -7.86 9.11
N GLY A 29 23.14 -7.74 7.97
CA GLY A 29 22.86 -8.48 6.73
C GLY A 29 22.29 -7.54 5.66
N SER A 30 22.95 -7.44 4.51
CA SER A 30 22.57 -6.55 3.39
C SER A 30 21.90 -7.29 2.22
N GLY A 31 21.42 -8.52 2.46
CA GLY A 31 20.58 -9.28 1.53
C GLY A 31 19.26 -8.58 1.19
N VAL A 32 18.41 -9.24 0.40
CA VAL A 32 17.13 -8.66 -0.08
C VAL A 32 16.25 -8.18 1.08
N MET A 33 16.07 -9.00 2.12
CA MET A 33 15.29 -8.62 3.30
C MET A 33 15.96 -7.53 4.14
N GLY A 34 17.23 -7.69 4.47
CA GLY A 34 17.93 -6.72 5.35
C GLY A 34 18.03 -5.33 4.72
N SER A 35 18.39 -5.25 3.44
CA SER A 35 18.38 -3.98 2.70
C SER A 35 16.97 -3.39 2.60
N GLY A 36 15.94 -4.21 2.35
CA GLY A 36 14.54 -3.76 2.34
C GLY A 36 14.06 -3.22 3.70
N ILE A 37 14.45 -3.85 4.81
CA ILE A 37 14.16 -3.38 6.18
C ILE A 37 14.88 -2.05 6.43
N ALA A 38 16.16 -1.95 6.07
CA ALA A 38 16.91 -0.70 6.18
C ALA A 38 16.28 0.44 5.37
N ALA A 39 15.80 0.16 4.16
CA ALA A 39 15.06 1.14 3.36
C ALA A 39 13.74 1.56 4.03
N GLN A 40 12.99 0.64 4.63
CA GLN A 40 11.73 0.98 5.30
C GLN A 40 11.95 1.83 6.55
N ILE A 41 13.00 1.55 7.33
CA ILE A 41 13.38 2.38 8.47
C ILE A 41 13.82 3.78 8.00
N ALA A 42 14.61 3.85 6.92
CA ALA A 42 14.98 5.13 6.31
C ALA A 42 13.76 5.89 5.75
N ASN A 43 12.73 5.20 5.26
CA ASN A 43 11.48 5.82 4.82
C ASN A 43 10.73 6.52 5.97
N ALA A 44 10.86 6.02 7.20
CA ALA A 44 10.36 6.65 8.41
C ALA A 44 11.22 7.83 8.89
N GLY A 45 12.28 8.20 8.16
CA GLY A 45 13.19 9.29 8.51
C GLY A 45 14.24 8.94 9.56
N ILE A 46 14.40 7.65 9.87
CA ILE A 46 15.32 7.18 10.92
C ILE A 46 16.67 6.78 10.29
N PRO A 47 17.80 7.29 10.80
CA PRO A 47 19.13 6.86 10.39
C PRO A 47 19.37 5.36 10.61
N VAL A 48 19.99 4.71 9.63
CA VAL A 48 20.28 3.26 9.64
C VAL A 48 21.75 2.99 9.42
N VAL A 49 22.32 2.09 10.21
CA VAL A 49 23.62 1.47 9.94
C VAL A 49 23.36 0.11 9.29
N LEU A 50 23.84 -0.10 8.07
CA LEU A 50 23.68 -1.37 7.35
C LEU A 50 25.03 -2.09 7.30
N LEU A 51 25.17 -3.16 8.07
CA LEU A 51 26.40 -3.93 8.18
C LEU A 51 26.26 -5.29 7.49
N ASP A 52 27.32 -5.76 6.84
CA ASP A 52 27.42 -7.12 6.32
C ASP A 52 28.81 -7.73 6.57
N ILE A 53 28.99 -9.01 6.25
CA ILE A 53 30.28 -9.67 6.31
C ILE A 53 31.30 -9.03 5.36
N VAL A 54 32.58 -9.17 5.67
CA VAL A 54 33.65 -8.81 4.75
C VAL A 54 33.87 -9.97 3.77
N PRO A 55 33.68 -9.78 2.45
CA PRO A 55 34.00 -10.82 1.49
C PRO A 55 35.51 -11.08 1.47
N LYS A 56 35.90 -12.35 1.29
CA LYS A 56 37.33 -12.71 1.17
C LYS A 56 37.97 -11.91 0.03
N ASP A 57 39.14 -11.35 0.30
CA ASP A 57 39.98 -10.60 -0.65
C ASP A 57 39.31 -9.37 -1.30
N ALA A 58 38.27 -8.81 -0.67
CA ALA A 58 37.60 -7.61 -1.17
C ALA A 58 38.47 -6.35 -1.01
N ALA A 59 38.68 -5.63 -2.11
CA ALA A 59 39.35 -4.32 -2.10
C ALA A 59 38.54 -3.26 -1.34
N ASP A 60 37.22 -3.27 -1.48
CA ASP A 60 36.30 -2.49 -0.65
C ASP A 60 35.59 -3.44 0.33
N ARG A 61 36.02 -3.41 1.59
CA ARG A 61 35.55 -4.32 2.66
C ARG A 61 34.06 -4.18 2.97
N SER A 62 33.44 -3.05 2.60
CA SER A 62 32.01 -2.78 2.79
C SER A 62 31.21 -2.82 1.47
N MET A 63 31.76 -3.47 0.43
CA MET A 63 31.16 -3.52 -0.91
C MET A 63 29.75 -4.15 -0.94
N LEU A 64 29.44 -5.10 -0.05
CA LEU A 64 28.12 -5.73 0.00
C LEU A 64 27.03 -4.73 0.39
N ALA A 65 27.23 -4.02 1.51
CA ALA A 65 26.29 -3.02 2.00
C ALA A 65 26.15 -1.84 1.03
N LYS A 66 27.26 -1.35 0.45
CA LYS A 66 27.24 -0.30 -0.59
C LYS A 66 26.49 -0.75 -1.83
N GLY A 67 26.81 -1.94 -2.34
CA GLY A 67 26.16 -2.52 -3.51
C GLY A 67 24.67 -2.78 -3.29
N ALA A 68 24.25 -3.12 -2.08
CA ALA A 68 22.84 -3.27 -1.72
C ALA A 68 22.08 -1.93 -1.85
N ILE A 69 22.66 -0.82 -1.36
CA ILE A 69 22.07 0.53 -1.51
C ILE A 69 21.94 0.90 -2.99
N ASP A 70 22.98 0.68 -3.79
CA ASP A 70 22.96 0.95 -5.23
C ASP A 70 21.90 0.13 -5.98
N LYS A 71 21.71 -1.14 -5.59
CA LYS A 71 20.66 -2.01 -6.14
C LYS A 71 19.27 -1.47 -5.77
N MET A 72 19.05 -1.09 -4.51
CA MET A 72 17.76 -0.55 -4.07
C MET A 72 17.37 0.74 -4.80
N LEU A 73 18.33 1.61 -5.12
CA LEU A 73 18.08 2.85 -5.89
C LEU A 73 17.61 2.62 -7.33
N LYS A 74 17.86 1.41 -7.87
CA LYS A 74 17.51 1.00 -9.23
C LYS A 74 16.37 -0.02 -9.30
N ALA A 75 15.93 -0.55 -8.15
CA ALA A 75 14.92 -1.59 -8.07
C ALA A 75 13.52 -1.07 -8.42
N ASP A 76 12.70 -1.92 -9.06
CA ASP A 76 11.28 -1.69 -9.33
C ASP A 76 10.52 -3.00 -9.01
N PRO A 77 9.57 -3.01 -8.07
CA PRO A 77 9.09 -1.86 -7.29
C PRO A 77 10.14 -1.30 -6.32
N ALA A 78 10.10 0.02 -6.09
CA ALA A 78 11.14 0.74 -5.35
C ALA A 78 11.05 0.52 -3.82
N PRO A 79 12.12 0.05 -3.15
CA PRO A 79 12.16 -0.05 -1.69
C PRO A 79 12.04 1.30 -0.97
N PHE A 80 12.53 2.38 -1.59
CA PHE A 80 12.46 3.72 -1.03
C PHE A 80 11.21 4.48 -1.50
N MET A 81 10.54 5.17 -0.57
CA MET A 81 9.47 6.12 -0.86
C MET A 81 10.02 7.38 -1.54
N SER A 82 11.25 7.79 -1.22
CA SER A 82 12.03 8.77 -1.96
C SER A 82 13.48 8.30 -2.07
N LYS A 83 14.10 8.47 -3.24
CA LYS A 83 15.51 8.16 -3.44
C LYS A 83 16.42 8.92 -2.47
N ARG A 84 15.98 10.08 -1.96
CA ARG A 84 16.74 10.87 -0.97
C ARG A 84 16.91 10.15 0.35
N ASN A 85 16.03 9.20 0.69
CA ASN A 85 16.10 8.47 1.95
C ASN A 85 17.32 7.54 2.02
N ALA A 86 17.91 7.16 0.89
CA ALA A 86 19.15 6.39 0.87
C ALA A 86 20.30 7.08 1.63
N ARG A 87 20.31 8.42 1.72
CA ARG A 87 21.30 9.19 2.49
C ARG A 87 21.27 8.92 3.99
N LEU A 88 20.19 8.34 4.49
CA LEU A 88 20.04 7.97 5.90
C LEU A 88 20.70 6.62 6.21
N ILE A 89 21.12 5.86 5.19
CA ILE A 89 21.77 4.56 5.37
C ILE A 89 23.28 4.76 5.30
N THR A 90 23.96 4.40 6.39
CA THR A 90 25.41 4.32 6.48
C THR A 90 25.83 2.86 6.24
N PRO A 91 26.45 2.52 5.09
CA PRO A 91 26.93 1.16 4.84
C PRO A 91 28.25 0.91 5.59
N GLY A 92 28.41 -0.30 6.13
CA GLY A 92 29.63 -0.74 6.81
C GLY A 92 29.78 -2.26 6.81
N ASN A 93 30.69 -2.78 7.64
CA ASN A 93 30.91 -4.22 7.79
C ASN A 93 31.02 -4.71 9.25
N MET A 94 30.90 -6.03 9.42
CA MET A 94 30.86 -6.75 10.71
C MET A 94 32.23 -7.00 11.36
N GLU A 95 33.28 -6.34 10.90
CA GLU A 95 34.63 -6.39 11.49
C GLU A 95 35.11 -4.99 11.87
N ASP A 96 35.10 -4.04 10.93
CA ASP A 96 35.71 -2.72 11.11
C ASP A 96 34.74 -1.70 11.75
N ASP A 97 33.43 -1.86 11.52
CA ASP A 97 32.42 -0.84 11.81
C ASP A 97 31.49 -1.17 12.99
N LEU A 98 31.79 -2.23 13.76
CA LEU A 98 30.97 -2.65 14.91
C LEU A 98 30.81 -1.57 15.98
N ALA A 99 31.77 -0.64 16.10
CA ALA A 99 31.69 0.49 17.01
C ALA A 99 30.47 1.40 16.76
N LEU A 100 29.93 1.41 15.53
CA LEU A 100 28.73 2.17 15.17
C LEU A 100 27.47 1.71 15.92
N LEU A 101 27.47 0.48 16.46
CA LEU A 101 26.36 -0.10 17.22
C LEU A 101 26.16 0.55 18.60
N SER A 102 27.17 1.26 19.11
CA SER A 102 27.12 1.94 20.41
C SER A 102 26.12 3.11 20.46
N ASP A 103 25.67 3.58 19.30
CA ASP A 103 24.67 4.65 19.16
C ASP A 103 23.27 4.13 18.77
N CYS A 104 23.11 2.84 18.51
CA CYS A 104 21.85 2.28 18.03
C CYS A 104 20.91 1.91 19.18
N ASP A 105 19.64 2.28 19.06
CA ASP A 105 18.60 1.94 20.03
C ASP A 105 17.98 0.57 19.75
N TRP A 106 17.99 0.16 18.48
CA TRP A 106 17.48 -1.12 18.02
C TRP A 106 18.42 -1.72 16.96
N ILE A 107 18.65 -3.04 17.03
CA ILE A 107 19.48 -3.80 16.10
C ILE A 107 18.66 -4.97 15.56
N VAL A 108 18.51 -5.06 14.24
CA VAL A 108 17.77 -6.12 13.55
C VAL A 108 18.74 -7.07 12.86
N GLU A 109 18.73 -8.33 13.27
CA GLU A 109 19.49 -9.41 12.64
C GLU A 109 18.71 -10.00 11.46
N VAL A 110 19.39 -10.07 10.31
CA VAL A 110 18.86 -10.58 9.04
C VAL A 110 19.97 -11.34 8.28
N VAL A 111 20.73 -12.16 9.00
CA VAL A 111 21.79 -13.03 8.48
C VAL A 111 21.23 -14.41 8.09
N LEU A 112 22.12 -15.30 7.63
CA LEU A 112 21.75 -16.65 7.19
C LEU A 112 20.97 -17.42 8.27
N GLU A 113 20.04 -18.26 7.81
CA GLU A 113 19.15 -19.06 8.65
C GLU A 113 19.87 -20.29 9.24
N ASP A 114 20.96 -20.04 9.97
CA ASP A 114 21.79 -21.03 10.65
C ASP A 114 22.05 -20.58 12.10
N LEU A 115 21.77 -21.48 13.06
CA LEU A 115 21.89 -21.17 14.50
C LEU A 115 23.31 -20.76 14.90
N LYS A 116 24.35 -21.44 14.38
CA LYS A 116 25.74 -21.13 14.74
C LYS A 116 26.14 -19.75 14.24
N ILE A 117 25.74 -19.41 13.02
CA ILE A 117 26.00 -18.09 12.43
C ILE A 117 25.26 -16.99 13.22
N LYS A 118 24.01 -17.22 13.59
CA LYS A 118 23.22 -16.27 14.40
C LYS A 118 23.82 -16.08 15.79
N HIS A 119 24.17 -17.15 16.49
CA HIS A 119 24.82 -17.06 17.82
C HIS A 119 26.15 -16.30 17.74
N ALA A 120 27.02 -16.62 16.79
CA ALA A 120 28.28 -15.89 16.59
C ALA A 120 28.05 -14.40 16.28
N THR A 121 26.97 -14.08 15.57
CA THR A 121 26.55 -12.70 15.32
C THR A 121 26.13 -12.01 16.61
N TYR A 122 25.26 -12.63 17.43
CA TYR A 122 24.80 -12.05 18.69
C TYR A 122 25.94 -11.80 19.67
N GLU A 123 26.94 -12.67 19.71
CA GLU A 123 28.14 -12.51 20.51
C GLU A 123 28.90 -11.22 20.14
N LYS A 124 29.10 -10.97 18.84
CA LYS A 124 29.71 -9.73 18.34
C LYS A 124 28.87 -8.49 18.63
N LEU A 125 27.54 -8.59 18.47
CA LEU A 125 26.62 -7.49 18.73
C LEU A 125 26.62 -7.10 20.22
N GLN A 126 26.59 -8.08 21.13
CA GLN A 126 26.60 -7.82 22.57
C GLN A 126 27.86 -7.09 23.04
N ALA A 127 29.01 -7.36 22.42
CA ALA A 127 30.27 -6.68 22.75
C ALA A 127 30.28 -5.19 22.39
N HIS A 128 29.43 -4.72 21.47
CA HIS A 128 29.48 -3.37 20.91
C HIS A 128 28.19 -2.55 21.05
N ARG A 129 27.05 -3.21 21.32
CA ARG A 129 25.75 -2.53 21.43
C ARG A 129 25.70 -1.60 22.64
N LYS A 130 24.88 -0.56 22.54
CA LYS A 130 24.52 0.31 23.66
C LYS A 130 23.82 -0.49 24.77
N PRO A 131 24.14 -0.29 26.07
CA PRO A 131 23.38 -0.89 27.16
C PRO A 131 21.89 -0.53 27.08
N GLY A 132 21.02 -1.53 27.13
CA GLY A 132 19.57 -1.36 27.03
C GLY A 132 19.02 -1.22 25.60
N SER A 133 19.86 -1.28 24.55
CA SER A 133 19.38 -1.39 23.16
C SER A 133 18.68 -2.73 22.95
N VAL A 134 17.64 -2.73 22.12
CA VAL A 134 16.91 -3.95 21.74
C VAL A 134 17.65 -4.66 20.60
N ILE A 135 17.73 -5.99 20.66
CA ILE A 135 18.11 -6.83 19.52
C ILE A 135 16.87 -7.60 19.08
N SER A 136 16.62 -7.66 17.77
CA SER A 136 15.63 -8.58 17.23
C SER A 136 16.18 -9.41 16.08
N SER A 137 15.57 -10.57 15.84
CA SER A 137 15.82 -11.40 14.66
C SER A 137 14.65 -11.30 13.67
N ASN A 138 14.95 -11.31 12.38
CA ASN A 138 13.98 -11.48 11.30
C ASN A 138 13.85 -12.95 10.85
N THR A 139 14.28 -13.92 11.67
CA THR A 139 14.11 -15.35 11.36
C THR A 139 12.65 -15.68 11.03
N SER A 140 12.47 -16.63 10.11
CA SER A 140 11.14 -17.07 9.64
C SER A 140 10.72 -18.40 10.23
N THR A 141 11.66 -19.20 10.74
CA THR A 141 11.38 -20.57 11.21
C THR A 141 12.09 -20.97 12.50
N ILE A 142 13.16 -20.27 12.92
CA ILE A 142 13.90 -20.63 14.14
C ILE A 142 13.17 -20.06 15.36
N PRO A 143 12.78 -20.90 16.33
CA PRO A 143 12.17 -20.42 17.57
C PRO A 143 13.06 -19.49 18.39
N LEU A 144 12.46 -18.49 19.02
CA LEU A 144 13.09 -17.49 19.88
C LEU A 144 13.93 -18.14 20.99
N HIS A 145 13.39 -19.17 21.65
CA HIS A 145 14.10 -19.80 22.76
C HIS A 145 15.47 -20.37 22.36
N LEU A 146 15.60 -20.94 21.16
CA LEU A 146 16.87 -21.46 20.64
C LEU A 146 17.89 -20.34 20.31
N LEU A 147 17.41 -19.14 19.96
CA LEU A 147 18.27 -18.00 19.64
C LEU A 147 18.96 -17.43 20.89
N VAL A 148 18.28 -17.48 22.04
CA VAL A 148 18.75 -16.85 23.28
C VAL A 148 19.32 -17.82 24.30
N GLU A 149 19.06 -19.13 24.17
CA GLU A 149 19.47 -20.17 25.12
C GLU A 149 20.96 -20.07 25.54
N PRO A 150 21.94 -19.90 24.62
CA PRO A 150 23.36 -19.84 25.01
C PRO A 150 23.76 -18.60 25.81
N PHE A 151 22.94 -17.54 25.79
CA PHE A 151 23.29 -16.21 26.31
C PHE A 151 22.60 -15.86 27.63
N GLY A 152 21.71 -16.73 28.12
CA GLY A 152 20.97 -16.54 29.37
C GLY A 152 20.21 -15.21 29.44
N ASP A 153 20.06 -14.69 30.66
CA ASP A 153 19.20 -13.53 30.95
C ASP A 153 19.76 -12.21 30.40
N ALA A 154 21.07 -12.14 30.16
CA ALA A 154 21.74 -10.94 29.70
C ALA A 154 21.24 -10.49 28.31
N LEU A 155 21.08 -11.45 27.39
CA LEU A 155 20.51 -11.21 26.07
C LEU A 155 18.99 -11.33 26.09
N ALA A 156 18.44 -12.37 26.72
CA ALA A 156 17.02 -12.71 26.63
C ALA A 156 16.08 -11.56 27.06
N LYS A 157 16.51 -10.71 27.99
CA LYS A 157 15.70 -9.56 28.42
C LYS A 157 15.54 -8.46 27.37
N ASP A 158 16.49 -8.33 26.45
CA ASP A 158 16.54 -7.29 25.42
C ASP A 158 16.32 -7.90 24.01
N PHE A 159 15.82 -9.14 23.91
CA PHE A 159 15.71 -9.89 22.65
C PHE A 159 14.27 -10.25 22.29
N MET A 160 13.92 -10.16 21.01
CA MET A 160 12.62 -10.58 20.46
C MET A 160 12.75 -10.99 18.98
N ILE A 161 11.69 -11.52 18.37
CA ILE A 161 11.64 -11.70 16.91
C ILE A 161 10.73 -10.63 16.32
N THR A 162 11.22 -9.93 15.30
CA THR A 162 10.44 -9.00 14.48
C THR A 162 10.46 -9.53 13.06
N HIS A 163 9.50 -10.39 12.74
CA HIS A 163 9.46 -11.09 11.47
C HIS A 163 8.71 -10.25 10.42
N PHE A 164 9.47 -9.62 9.53
CA PHE A 164 9.00 -8.85 8.39
C PHE A 164 8.75 -9.76 7.18
N PHE A 165 7.77 -9.37 6.36
CA PHE A 165 7.42 -10.07 5.13
C PHE A 165 7.98 -9.35 3.90
N ASN A 166 8.43 -10.13 2.91
CA ASN A 166 9.01 -9.59 1.68
C ASN A 166 7.93 -9.15 0.68
N PRO A 167 7.98 -7.93 0.11
CA PRO A 167 8.90 -6.83 0.40
C PRO A 167 8.51 -5.99 1.62
N PRO A 168 9.47 -5.60 2.51
CA PRO A 168 9.17 -4.91 3.76
C PRO A 168 8.43 -3.58 3.64
N ARG A 169 8.52 -2.87 2.52
CA ARG A 169 7.74 -1.65 2.30
C ARG A 169 6.25 -1.94 2.08
N TYR A 170 5.93 -2.99 1.33
CA TYR A 170 4.58 -3.23 0.80
C TYR A 170 3.78 -4.22 1.64
N MET A 171 4.45 -5.23 2.23
CA MET A 171 3.80 -6.19 3.10
C MET A 171 3.58 -5.56 4.47
N ARG A 172 2.33 -5.51 4.92
CA ARG A 172 1.95 -4.77 6.14
C ARG A 172 2.19 -5.56 7.42
N LEU A 173 2.20 -6.89 7.35
CA LEU A 173 2.37 -7.73 8.54
C LEU A 173 3.77 -7.56 9.14
N LEU A 174 3.81 -7.52 10.46
CA LEU A 174 4.97 -7.86 11.27
C LEU A 174 4.50 -8.82 12.36
N GLU A 175 5.10 -10.01 12.40
CA GLU A 175 4.90 -10.95 13.50
C GLU A 175 5.92 -10.63 14.61
N LEU A 176 5.42 -10.43 15.82
CA LEU A 176 6.20 -10.12 17.01
C LEU A 176 6.17 -11.30 17.97
N VAL A 177 7.30 -12.00 18.10
CA VAL A 177 7.46 -13.10 19.07
C VAL A 177 8.27 -12.60 20.24
N THR A 178 7.78 -12.82 21.45
CA THR A 178 8.44 -12.39 22.68
C THR A 178 8.64 -13.56 23.63
N GLY A 179 9.79 -13.57 24.32
CA GLY A 179 10.06 -14.55 25.37
C GLY A 179 9.58 -14.05 26.74
N PRO A 180 9.38 -14.94 27.72
CA PRO A 180 8.89 -14.58 29.07
C PRO A 180 9.81 -13.64 29.84
N LYS A 181 11.11 -13.59 29.47
CA LYS A 181 12.11 -12.71 30.07
C LYS A 181 12.24 -11.36 29.36
N THR A 182 11.64 -11.22 28.17
CA THR A 182 11.71 -10.00 27.37
C THR A 182 11.08 -8.85 28.13
N ARG A 183 11.80 -7.75 28.24
CA ARG A 183 11.35 -6.57 28.99
C ARG A 183 10.14 -5.92 28.31
N LYS A 184 9.09 -5.67 29.09
CA LYS A 184 7.80 -5.14 28.60
C LYS A 184 7.93 -3.76 27.93
N ASP A 185 8.86 -2.93 28.41
CA ASP A 185 9.11 -1.61 27.82
C ASP A 185 9.77 -1.71 26.43
N ALA A 186 10.63 -2.70 26.18
CA ALA A 186 11.18 -2.94 24.85
C ALA A 186 10.13 -3.48 23.88
N ILE A 187 9.28 -4.41 24.34
CA ILE A 187 8.17 -4.93 23.53
C ILE A 187 7.30 -3.77 23.07
N LYS A 188 6.85 -2.92 24.01
CA LYS A 188 6.04 -1.74 23.70
C LYS A 188 6.77 -0.77 22.76
N LEU A 189 8.04 -0.48 23.03
CA LEU A 189 8.85 0.44 22.22
C LEU A 189 8.94 -0.02 20.76
N VAL A 190 9.27 -1.29 20.52
CA VAL A 190 9.40 -1.85 19.17
C VAL A 190 8.03 -2.00 18.51
N ARG A 191 7.01 -2.48 19.23
CA ARG A 191 5.63 -2.60 18.74
C ARG A 191 5.11 -1.26 18.25
N ASP A 192 5.17 -0.22 19.08
CA ASP A 192 4.68 1.11 18.74
C ASP A 192 5.46 1.73 17.59
N PHE A 193 6.79 1.53 17.54
CA PHE A 193 7.62 2.02 16.44
C PHE A 193 7.27 1.33 15.12
N CYS A 194 7.13 0.00 15.12
CA CYS A 194 6.74 -0.75 13.93
C CYS A 194 5.33 -0.37 13.45
N ASP A 195 4.37 -0.23 14.37
CA ASP A 195 3.01 0.17 14.05
C ASP A 195 2.95 1.61 13.49
N ILE A 196 3.44 2.58 14.26
CA ILE A 196 3.23 3.99 13.97
C ILE A 196 4.24 4.51 12.94
N GLN A 197 5.53 4.23 13.12
CA GLN A 197 6.60 4.80 12.29
C GLN A 197 6.87 3.98 11.03
N LEU A 198 6.81 2.64 11.11
CA LEU A 198 7.04 1.78 9.94
C LEU A 198 5.75 1.41 9.19
N GLY A 199 4.58 1.70 9.77
CA GLY A 199 3.29 1.45 9.13
C GLY A 199 2.82 -0.01 9.15
N LYS A 200 3.32 -0.81 10.09
CA LYS A 200 3.06 -2.25 10.18
C LYS A 200 1.80 -2.56 10.97
N GLY A 201 1.06 -3.59 10.56
CA GLY A 201 0.14 -4.27 11.47
C GLY A 201 0.93 -5.29 12.27
N VAL A 202 1.11 -5.00 13.56
CA VAL A 202 1.89 -5.84 14.48
C VAL A 202 0.97 -6.86 15.12
N VAL A 203 1.22 -8.13 14.83
CA VAL A 203 0.51 -9.27 15.40
C VAL A 203 1.46 -9.98 16.37
N GLU A 204 1.02 -10.17 17.61
CA GLU A 204 1.77 -10.98 18.58
C GLU A 204 1.46 -12.45 18.34
N CYS A 205 2.49 -13.29 18.32
CA CYS A 205 2.35 -14.73 18.09
C CYS A 205 3.24 -15.53 19.03
N HIS A 206 2.86 -16.78 19.24
CA HIS A 206 3.61 -17.70 20.08
C HIS A 206 4.89 -18.18 19.39
N ASP A 207 5.86 -18.58 20.19
CA ASP A 207 7.14 -19.12 19.74
C ASP A 207 6.98 -20.56 19.21
N THR A 208 6.33 -20.68 18.06
CA THR A 208 6.08 -21.95 17.36
C THR A 208 6.67 -21.92 15.94
N PRO A 209 7.06 -23.07 15.36
CA PRO A 209 7.67 -23.08 14.04
C PRO A 209 6.76 -22.47 12.96
N GLY A 210 7.29 -21.48 12.23
CA GLY A 210 6.55 -20.75 11.19
C GLY A 210 5.51 -19.76 11.71
N PHE A 211 5.45 -19.53 13.02
CA PHE A 211 4.57 -18.57 13.69
C PHE A 211 3.10 -18.75 13.26
N ILE A 212 2.44 -17.72 12.73
CA ILE A 212 1.07 -17.80 12.24
C ILE A 212 1.06 -17.89 10.71
N ALA A 213 1.58 -16.86 10.05
CA ALA A 213 1.37 -16.67 8.62
C ALA A 213 2.13 -17.70 7.79
N ASN A 214 3.42 -17.93 8.07
CA ASN A 214 4.18 -18.96 7.34
C ASN A 214 3.66 -20.37 7.63
N ARG A 215 3.21 -20.62 8.86
CA ARG A 215 2.64 -21.89 9.30
C ARG A 215 1.39 -22.26 8.51
N ILE A 216 0.42 -21.35 8.41
CA ILE A 216 -0.83 -21.55 7.66
C ILE A 216 -0.59 -21.45 6.15
N GLY A 217 0.18 -20.44 5.71
CA GLY A 217 0.43 -20.18 4.31
C GLY A 217 1.18 -21.31 3.60
N THR A 218 2.19 -21.91 4.25
CA THR A 218 2.93 -23.03 3.66
C THR A 218 2.07 -24.29 3.56
N PHE A 219 1.23 -24.54 4.57
CA PHE A 219 0.23 -25.60 4.52
C PHE A 219 -0.75 -25.38 3.35
N TRP A 220 -1.29 -24.18 3.22
CA TRP A 220 -2.22 -23.81 2.14
C TRP A 220 -1.61 -24.04 0.75
N LEU A 221 -0.35 -23.63 0.54
CA LEU A 221 0.35 -23.85 -0.72
C LEU A 221 0.54 -25.35 -1.03
N GLN A 222 0.96 -26.13 -0.03
CA GLN A 222 1.14 -27.58 -0.19
C GLN A 222 -0.20 -28.29 -0.47
N ALA A 223 -1.26 -27.95 0.28
CA ALA A 223 -2.59 -28.51 0.09
C ALA A 223 -3.14 -28.16 -1.30
N SER A 224 -2.92 -26.92 -1.76
CA SER A 224 -3.33 -26.45 -3.07
C SER A 224 -2.63 -27.17 -4.21
N LEU A 225 -1.32 -27.41 -4.09
CA LEU A 225 -0.56 -28.19 -5.05
C LEU A 225 -1.00 -29.67 -5.06
N ASN A 226 -1.19 -30.25 -3.87
CA ASN A 226 -1.62 -31.64 -3.75
C ASN A 226 -2.96 -31.89 -4.42
N HIS A 227 -3.98 -31.09 -4.06
CA HIS A 227 -5.32 -31.23 -4.61
C HIS A 227 -5.37 -30.94 -6.11
N ALA A 228 -4.52 -30.04 -6.61
CA ALA A 228 -4.49 -29.74 -8.04
C ALA A 228 -3.99 -30.96 -8.83
N VAL A 229 -2.93 -31.62 -8.35
CA VAL A 229 -2.41 -32.84 -8.97
C VAL A 229 -3.40 -34.00 -8.82
N ASP A 230 -3.94 -34.22 -7.61
CA ASP A 230 -4.81 -35.37 -7.32
C ASP A 230 -6.13 -35.31 -8.10
N GLN A 231 -6.68 -34.09 -8.27
CA GLN A 231 -7.93 -33.86 -9.00
C GLN A 231 -7.70 -33.52 -10.48
N LYS A 232 -6.45 -33.48 -10.95
CA LYS A 232 -6.07 -33.10 -12.33
C LYS A 232 -6.61 -31.73 -12.75
N VAL A 233 -6.54 -30.77 -11.84
CA VAL A 233 -7.00 -29.39 -12.04
C VAL A 233 -5.84 -28.55 -12.58
N SER A 234 -6.01 -27.89 -13.73
CA SER A 234 -4.96 -27.06 -14.31
C SER A 234 -4.59 -25.87 -13.42
N VAL A 235 -3.38 -25.33 -13.61
CA VAL A 235 -2.90 -24.17 -12.85
C VAL A 235 -3.81 -22.96 -13.04
N GLU A 236 -4.38 -22.77 -14.24
CA GLU A 236 -5.31 -21.68 -14.53
C GLU A 236 -6.65 -21.85 -13.83
N VAL A 237 -7.20 -23.07 -13.79
CA VAL A 237 -8.45 -23.33 -13.07
C VAL A 237 -8.26 -23.07 -11.58
N ALA A 238 -7.18 -23.60 -11.00
CA ALA A 238 -6.84 -23.40 -9.61
C ALA A 238 -6.69 -21.92 -9.23
N ASP A 239 -5.89 -21.16 -10.00
CA ASP A 239 -5.68 -19.73 -9.74
C ASP A 239 -6.94 -18.90 -10.02
N ALA A 240 -7.75 -19.27 -11.02
CA ALA A 240 -9.00 -18.56 -11.32
C ALA A 240 -10.04 -18.70 -10.20
N VAL A 241 -10.24 -19.92 -9.67
CA VAL A 241 -11.25 -20.15 -8.63
C VAL A 241 -10.81 -19.63 -7.26
N LEU A 242 -9.52 -19.80 -6.88
CA LEU A 242 -9.05 -19.35 -5.57
C LEU A 242 -8.82 -17.84 -5.50
N SER A 243 -8.61 -17.13 -6.61
CA SER A 243 -8.32 -15.70 -6.58
C SER A 243 -9.54 -14.84 -6.18
N LYS A 244 -10.18 -14.14 -7.12
CA LYS A 244 -11.30 -13.24 -6.82
C LYS A 244 -12.51 -13.93 -6.15
N PRO A 245 -12.94 -15.14 -6.56
CA PRO A 245 -14.12 -15.80 -5.99
C PRO A 245 -13.96 -16.15 -4.50
N VAL A 246 -12.83 -16.73 -4.11
CA VAL A 246 -12.54 -17.09 -2.71
C VAL A 246 -12.00 -15.90 -1.90
N GLY A 247 -11.26 -14.99 -2.54
CA GLY A 247 -10.68 -13.80 -1.90
C GLY A 247 -9.17 -13.85 -1.72
N ILE A 248 -8.46 -14.73 -2.42
CA ILE A 248 -6.99 -14.73 -2.48
C ILE A 248 -6.53 -13.68 -3.52
N PRO A 249 -5.32 -13.10 -3.41
CA PRO A 249 -4.79 -12.18 -4.41
C PRO A 249 -4.87 -12.71 -5.85
N LYS A 250 -4.88 -11.80 -6.82
CA LYS A 250 -4.94 -12.12 -8.27
C LYS A 250 -3.83 -13.03 -8.77
N THR A 251 -2.75 -13.19 -8.00
CA THR A 251 -1.68 -14.13 -8.29
C THR A 251 -2.13 -15.59 -8.16
N GLY A 252 -3.25 -15.88 -7.48
CA GLY A 252 -3.64 -17.25 -7.17
C GLY A 252 -2.60 -17.95 -6.30
N VAL A 253 -2.58 -19.28 -6.37
CA VAL A 253 -1.60 -20.15 -5.70
C VAL A 253 -0.35 -20.25 -6.55
N PHE A 254 -0.48 -20.70 -7.80
CA PHE A 254 0.65 -21.03 -8.64
C PHE A 254 1.40 -19.78 -9.10
N GLY A 255 0.68 -18.70 -9.42
CA GLY A 255 1.30 -17.41 -9.68
C GLY A 255 1.94 -16.77 -8.44
N LEU A 256 1.56 -17.17 -7.22
CA LEU A 256 2.26 -16.80 -5.98
C LEU A 256 3.52 -17.64 -5.77
N ILE A 257 3.47 -18.96 -5.99
CA ILE A 257 4.66 -19.82 -5.94
C ILE A 257 5.72 -19.31 -6.93
N ASP A 258 5.31 -18.93 -8.15
CA ASP A 258 6.21 -18.31 -9.13
C ASP A 258 6.78 -16.96 -8.66
N LEU A 259 6.00 -16.18 -7.90
CA LEU A 259 6.44 -14.89 -7.38
C LEU A 259 7.46 -15.05 -6.25
N VAL A 260 7.22 -16.00 -5.33
CA VAL A 260 8.15 -16.34 -4.23
C VAL A 260 9.42 -16.97 -4.79
N GLY A 261 9.27 -17.90 -5.73
CA GLY A 261 10.34 -18.68 -6.33
C GLY A 261 10.20 -20.15 -5.97
N ILE A 262 10.11 -21.00 -7.00
CA ILE A 262 9.88 -22.44 -6.87
C ILE A 262 11.03 -23.12 -6.10
N ASP A 263 12.25 -22.65 -6.28
CA ASP A 263 13.47 -23.14 -5.62
C ASP A 263 13.50 -22.89 -4.10
N LEU A 264 12.72 -21.94 -3.59
CA LEU A 264 12.64 -21.70 -2.14
C LEU A 264 11.67 -22.67 -1.44
N MET A 265 10.71 -23.24 -2.16
CA MET A 265 9.68 -24.11 -1.58
C MET A 265 10.26 -25.34 -0.86
N PRO A 266 11.23 -26.10 -1.42
CA PRO A 266 11.82 -27.24 -0.72
C PRO A 266 12.54 -26.84 0.56
N HIS A 267 13.21 -25.69 0.59
CA HIS A 267 13.91 -25.22 1.79
C HIS A 267 12.95 -24.83 2.91
N LEU A 268 11.84 -24.16 2.58
CA LEU A 268 10.78 -23.84 3.54
C LEU A 268 10.12 -25.11 4.11
N ALA A 269 9.77 -26.04 3.23
CA ALA A 269 9.19 -27.33 3.62
C ALA A 269 10.14 -28.12 4.52
N GLN A 270 11.42 -28.22 4.16
CA GLN A 270 12.43 -28.92 4.96
C GLN A 270 12.61 -28.28 6.35
N SER A 271 12.65 -26.95 6.42
CA SER A 271 12.79 -26.24 7.69
C SER A 271 11.60 -26.49 8.62
N LEU A 272 10.37 -26.42 8.11
CA LEU A 272 9.18 -26.77 8.88
C LEU A 272 9.18 -28.26 9.27
N LEU A 273 9.38 -29.19 8.34
CA LEU A 273 9.37 -30.63 8.64
C LEU A 273 10.40 -31.02 9.73
N SER A 274 11.53 -30.32 9.81
CA SER A 274 12.55 -30.56 10.83
C SER A 274 12.18 -30.08 12.24
N THR A 275 11.23 -29.15 12.36
CA THR A 275 10.87 -28.49 13.62
C THR A 275 9.47 -28.82 14.11
N LEU A 276 8.59 -29.33 13.23
CA LEU A 276 7.21 -29.62 13.55
C LEU A 276 7.00 -30.92 14.32
N PRO A 277 6.01 -30.98 15.24
CA PRO A 277 5.67 -32.21 15.96
C PRO A 277 5.31 -33.35 15.00
N GLU A 278 5.65 -34.61 15.33
CA GLU A 278 5.42 -35.77 14.45
C GLU A 278 3.95 -35.95 14.02
N GLY A 279 3.01 -35.61 14.90
CA GLY A 279 1.57 -35.72 14.65
C GLY A 279 0.96 -34.59 13.82
N ASP A 280 1.76 -33.60 13.42
CA ASP A 280 1.28 -32.42 12.73
C ASP A 280 0.73 -32.70 11.32
N GLU A 281 -0.39 -32.06 10.96
CA GLU A 281 -1.07 -32.31 9.69
C GLU A 281 -0.22 -31.91 8.49
N TYR A 282 0.64 -30.88 8.60
CA TYR A 282 1.55 -30.49 7.52
C TYR A 282 2.48 -31.65 7.14
N ARG A 283 2.97 -32.42 8.13
CA ARG A 283 3.84 -33.58 7.87
C ARG A 283 3.13 -34.69 7.11
N ARG A 284 1.80 -34.80 7.25
CA ARG A 284 0.99 -35.81 6.55
C ARG A 284 0.75 -35.46 5.09
N ILE A 285 0.60 -34.17 4.79
CA ILE A 285 0.36 -33.69 3.42
C ILE A 285 1.66 -33.34 2.68
N ALA A 286 2.79 -33.23 3.37
CA ALA A 286 4.06 -32.88 2.76
C ALA A 286 4.42 -33.91 1.67
N ARG A 287 4.43 -33.45 0.43
CA ARG A 287 4.66 -34.27 -0.76
C ARG A 287 5.53 -33.52 -1.76
N ASP A 288 6.59 -34.18 -2.18
CA ASP A 288 7.45 -33.73 -3.28
C ASP A 288 6.87 -34.15 -4.64
N PHE A 289 7.19 -33.38 -5.68
CA PHE A 289 6.86 -33.72 -7.06
C PHE A 289 8.09 -33.66 -7.96
N ASP A 290 8.28 -34.68 -8.79
CA ASP A 290 9.47 -34.79 -9.65
C ASP A 290 9.54 -33.69 -10.70
N PHE A 291 8.39 -33.21 -11.21
CA PHE A 291 8.38 -32.07 -12.13
C PHE A 291 8.90 -30.80 -11.46
N ILE A 292 8.69 -30.57 -10.16
CA ILE A 292 9.25 -29.41 -9.45
C ILE A 292 10.77 -29.52 -9.39
N LYS A 293 11.30 -30.70 -9.05
CA LYS A 293 12.75 -30.96 -9.05
C LYS A 293 13.36 -30.72 -10.44
N GLY A 294 12.69 -31.21 -11.49
CA GLY A 294 13.09 -30.99 -12.88
C GLY A 294 13.04 -29.51 -13.31
N MET A 295 12.00 -28.76 -12.92
CA MET A 295 11.88 -27.33 -13.19
C MET A 295 13.07 -26.55 -12.59
N ILE A 296 13.38 -26.80 -11.31
CA ILE A 296 14.49 -26.14 -10.60
C ILE A 296 15.81 -26.45 -11.32
N ALA A 297 16.06 -27.73 -11.63
CA ALA A 297 17.28 -28.15 -12.32
C ALA A 297 17.43 -27.50 -13.71
N ALA A 298 16.33 -27.24 -14.42
CA ALA A 298 16.32 -26.58 -15.73
C ALA A 298 16.38 -25.04 -15.69
N GLY A 299 16.36 -24.44 -14.48
CA GLY A 299 16.39 -22.99 -14.27
C GLY A 299 15.00 -22.32 -14.32
N TYR A 300 13.92 -23.09 -14.20
CA TYR A 300 12.54 -22.61 -14.08
C TYR A 300 12.19 -22.37 -12.61
N THR A 301 12.74 -21.31 -12.03
CA THR A 301 12.59 -20.95 -10.61
C THR A 301 11.50 -19.90 -10.36
N GLY A 302 10.49 -19.80 -11.23
CA GLY A 302 9.46 -18.76 -11.17
C GLY A 302 9.88 -17.45 -11.87
N ARG A 303 9.37 -16.31 -11.39
CA ARG A 303 9.55 -14.98 -12.02
C ARG A 303 11.00 -14.48 -12.03
N LYS A 304 11.86 -15.04 -11.17
CA LYS A 304 13.29 -14.70 -11.12
C LYS A 304 14.14 -15.51 -12.09
N GLY A 305 13.60 -16.60 -12.64
CA GLY A 305 14.29 -17.49 -13.59
C GLY A 305 13.68 -17.41 -14.99
N LYS A 306 13.75 -18.53 -15.74
CA LYS A 306 13.17 -18.64 -17.10
C LYS A 306 11.63 -18.64 -17.12
N GLY A 307 11.01 -18.86 -15.97
CA GLY A 307 9.57 -19.08 -15.79
C GLY A 307 9.33 -20.06 -14.65
N GLY A 308 8.07 -20.40 -14.41
CA GLY A 308 7.66 -21.41 -13.43
C GLY A 308 6.40 -22.10 -13.88
N PHE A 309 5.37 -22.21 -13.03
CA PHE A 309 4.06 -22.70 -13.45
C PHE A 309 3.47 -21.86 -14.59
N TYR A 310 3.83 -20.57 -14.64
CA TYR A 310 3.65 -19.72 -15.80
C TYR A 310 4.98 -19.26 -16.38
N ARG A 311 5.01 -19.08 -17.72
CA ARG A 311 6.11 -18.39 -18.40
C ARG A 311 5.59 -17.42 -19.47
N LEU A 312 6.43 -16.47 -19.86
CA LEU A 312 6.16 -15.59 -21.00
C LEU A 312 7.05 -16.04 -22.15
N ASP A 313 6.44 -16.60 -23.19
CA ASP A 313 7.14 -16.90 -24.44
C ASP A 313 7.19 -15.65 -25.31
N THR A 314 8.36 -15.39 -25.89
CA THR A 314 8.64 -14.23 -26.76
C THR A 314 9.07 -14.63 -28.17
N ALA A 315 9.10 -15.93 -28.50
CA ALA A 315 9.61 -16.43 -29.78
C ALA A 315 8.86 -15.90 -31.01
N GLY A 316 7.58 -15.53 -30.88
CA GLY A 316 6.75 -15.01 -31.97
C GLY A 316 6.64 -13.48 -32.08
N GLY A 317 7.50 -12.70 -31.41
CA GLY A 317 7.44 -11.23 -31.40
C GLY A 317 6.27 -10.62 -30.60
N LYS A 318 5.32 -11.45 -30.15
CA LYS A 318 4.29 -11.12 -29.14
C LYS A 318 4.57 -11.90 -27.86
N LYS A 319 4.44 -11.24 -26.70
CA LYS A 319 4.52 -11.91 -25.39
C LYS A 319 3.28 -12.78 -25.19
N GLU A 320 3.43 -14.10 -25.26
CA GLU A 320 2.36 -15.06 -24.98
C GLU A 320 2.56 -15.66 -23.59
N LYS A 321 1.50 -15.64 -22.77
CA LYS A 321 1.53 -16.31 -21.47
C LYS A 321 1.25 -17.80 -21.68
N GLN A 322 2.17 -18.65 -21.21
CA GLN A 322 2.04 -20.10 -21.22
C GLN A 322 1.92 -20.62 -19.78
N ALA A 323 1.29 -21.77 -19.64
CA ALA A 323 1.07 -22.48 -18.38
C ALA A 323 1.64 -23.89 -18.48
N PHE A 324 2.20 -24.39 -17.37
CA PHE A 324 2.73 -25.74 -17.25
C PHE A 324 1.60 -26.74 -16.98
N ASP A 325 1.57 -27.83 -17.73
CA ASP A 325 0.69 -28.96 -17.45
C ASP A 325 1.21 -29.77 -16.25
N ILE A 326 0.59 -29.55 -15.08
CA ILE A 326 0.95 -30.23 -13.83
C ILE A 326 0.59 -31.73 -13.80
N THR A 327 -0.10 -32.24 -14.82
CA THR A 327 -0.38 -33.67 -14.96
C THR A 327 0.76 -34.43 -15.66
N ALA A 328 1.76 -33.71 -16.17
CA ALA A 328 2.93 -34.32 -16.78
C ALA A 328 3.73 -35.15 -15.74
N PRO A 329 4.20 -36.37 -16.09
CA PRO A 329 4.90 -37.25 -15.16
C PRO A 329 6.29 -36.73 -14.77
N SER A 330 6.88 -35.86 -15.58
CA SER A 330 8.16 -35.21 -15.32
C SER A 330 8.20 -33.85 -16.05
N PHE A 331 9.17 -33.02 -15.67
CA PHE A 331 9.35 -31.72 -16.32
C PHE A 331 9.84 -31.87 -17.76
N SER A 332 9.14 -31.26 -18.70
CA SER A 332 9.59 -31.02 -20.08
C SER A 332 9.10 -29.65 -20.54
N GLU A 333 9.90 -28.90 -21.30
CA GLU A 333 9.45 -27.63 -21.88
C GLU A 333 8.28 -27.79 -22.86
N SER A 334 8.08 -28.99 -23.40
CA SER A 334 6.93 -29.31 -24.26
C SER A 334 5.61 -29.43 -23.50
N ALA A 335 5.63 -29.49 -22.16
CA ALA A 335 4.44 -29.52 -21.33
C ALA A 335 3.81 -28.13 -21.11
N TYR A 336 4.45 -27.07 -21.62
CA TYR A 336 3.85 -25.75 -21.64
C TYR A 336 2.86 -25.60 -22.80
N HIS A 337 1.70 -25.06 -22.49
CA HIS A 337 0.68 -24.70 -23.46
C HIS A 337 0.26 -23.24 -23.27
N LYS A 338 -0.46 -22.69 -24.25
CA LYS A 338 -1.02 -21.34 -24.15
C LYS A 338 -1.95 -21.26 -22.95
N SER A 339 -1.73 -20.28 -22.08
CA SER A 339 -2.54 -20.10 -20.87
C SER A 339 -3.93 -19.60 -21.23
N ASP A 340 -4.94 -20.39 -20.88
CA ASP A 340 -6.34 -20.07 -21.13
C ASP A 340 -6.98 -19.30 -19.95
N LYS A 341 -8.11 -18.64 -20.23
CA LYS A 341 -8.96 -18.03 -19.19
C LYS A 341 -10.16 -18.96 -18.96
N PRO A 342 -10.12 -19.82 -17.93
CA PRO A 342 -11.20 -20.77 -17.69
C PRO A 342 -12.51 -20.04 -17.41
N ARG A 343 -13.61 -20.57 -17.96
CA ARG A 343 -14.98 -20.15 -17.65
C ARG A 343 -15.61 -21.26 -16.84
N LEU A 344 -15.91 -20.98 -15.58
CA LEU A 344 -16.38 -21.95 -14.59
C LEU A 344 -17.56 -21.34 -13.84
N ASP A 345 -18.59 -22.14 -13.59
CA ASP A 345 -19.75 -21.70 -12.83
C ASP A 345 -19.35 -21.35 -11.40
N SER A 346 -18.36 -22.05 -10.82
CA SER A 346 -17.80 -21.75 -9.50
C SER A 346 -17.15 -20.37 -9.41
N VAL A 347 -16.55 -19.88 -10.50
CA VAL A 347 -15.97 -18.53 -10.57
C VAL A 347 -17.07 -17.47 -10.57
N ASP A 348 -18.15 -17.71 -11.30
CA ASP A 348 -19.32 -16.81 -11.32
C ASP A 348 -20.11 -16.85 -10.01
N ALA A 349 -20.20 -18.02 -9.37
CA ALA A 349 -20.83 -18.24 -8.08
C ALA A 349 -20.19 -17.41 -6.94
N GLY A 350 -18.94 -16.94 -7.11
CA GLY A 350 -18.29 -16.02 -6.17
C GLY A 350 -19.07 -14.72 -5.90
N LYS A 351 -19.98 -14.32 -6.81
CA LYS A 351 -20.91 -13.20 -6.59
C LYS A 351 -21.95 -13.49 -5.50
N ALA A 352 -22.31 -14.75 -5.31
CA ALA A 352 -23.25 -15.22 -4.30
C ALA A 352 -22.58 -15.59 -2.97
N GLY A 353 -21.24 -15.54 -2.89
CA GLY A 353 -20.46 -15.77 -1.67
C GLY A 353 -19.63 -17.05 -1.68
N LEU A 354 -18.78 -17.20 -0.66
CA LEU A 354 -17.78 -18.27 -0.59
C LEU A 354 -18.41 -19.66 -0.60
N ARG A 355 -19.52 -19.86 0.12
CA ARG A 355 -20.22 -21.16 0.16
C ARG A 355 -20.69 -21.60 -1.23
N ALA A 356 -21.23 -20.67 -2.03
CA ALA A 356 -21.69 -20.98 -3.38
C ALA A 356 -20.55 -21.47 -4.29
N VAL A 357 -19.34 -20.89 -4.15
CA VAL A 357 -18.14 -21.33 -4.89
C VAL A 357 -17.84 -22.79 -4.58
N VAL A 358 -17.72 -23.14 -3.30
CA VAL A 358 -17.27 -24.48 -2.88
C VAL A 358 -18.34 -25.56 -3.04
N THR A 359 -19.62 -25.20 -3.13
CA THR A 359 -20.71 -26.17 -3.38
C THR A 359 -21.06 -26.32 -4.86
N THR A 360 -20.45 -25.55 -5.76
CA THR A 360 -20.68 -25.70 -7.20
C THR A 360 -20.00 -26.96 -7.71
N ASP A 361 -20.75 -27.84 -8.39
CA ASP A 361 -20.26 -29.13 -8.86
C ASP A 361 -19.50 -29.04 -10.20
N ASP A 362 -18.44 -28.23 -10.23
CA ASP A 362 -17.47 -28.19 -11.32
C ASP A 362 -16.05 -28.46 -10.79
N ALA A 363 -15.06 -28.52 -11.69
CA ALA A 363 -13.68 -28.77 -11.31
C ALA A 363 -13.12 -27.69 -10.36
N GLY A 364 -13.55 -26.43 -10.52
CA GLY A 364 -13.13 -25.33 -9.67
C GLY A 364 -13.72 -25.40 -8.27
N GLY A 365 -15.02 -25.68 -8.15
CA GLY A 365 -15.72 -25.76 -6.86
C GLY A 365 -15.23 -26.92 -6.01
N ARG A 366 -15.04 -28.11 -6.62
CA ARG A 366 -14.45 -29.28 -5.92
C ARG A 366 -13.01 -29.03 -5.46
N TYR A 367 -12.20 -28.37 -6.29
CA TYR A 367 -10.84 -27.98 -5.94
C TYR A 367 -10.82 -26.96 -4.80
N ALA A 368 -11.60 -25.88 -4.92
CA ALA A 368 -11.69 -24.84 -3.92
C ALA A 368 -12.16 -25.39 -2.57
N TRP A 369 -13.17 -26.28 -2.57
CA TRP A 369 -13.61 -26.96 -1.36
C TRP A 369 -12.49 -27.76 -0.72
N ALA A 370 -11.81 -28.64 -1.47
CA ALA A 370 -10.78 -29.51 -0.92
C ALA A 370 -9.62 -28.72 -0.28
N VAL A 371 -9.18 -27.64 -0.94
CA VAL A 371 -8.14 -26.74 -0.43
C VAL A 371 -8.59 -26.00 0.82
N LEU A 372 -9.77 -25.38 0.79
CA LEU A 372 -10.28 -24.61 1.91
C LEU A 372 -10.63 -25.50 3.10
N ARG A 373 -11.23 -26.67 2.86
CA ARG A 373 -11.53 -27.66 3.89
C ARG A 373 -10.31 -27.96 4.74
N ASP A 374 -9.21 -28.37 4.09
CA ASP A 374 -8.00 -28.75 4.81
C ASP A 374 -7.32 -27.53 5.45
N THR A 375 -7.24 -26.41 4.74
CA THR A 375 -6.58 -25.19 5.22
C THR A 375 -7.28 -24.58 6.42
N LEU A 376 -8.62 -24.46 6.37
CA LEU A 376 -9.42 -23.87 7.44
C LEU A 376 -9.51 -24.80 8.65
N ALA A 377 -9.63 -26.11 8.43
CA ALA A 377 -9.58 -27.08 9.53
C ALA A 377 -8.23 -27.04 10.25
N TYR A 378 -7.14 -26.95 9.48
CA TYR A 378 -5.80 -26.83 10.03
C TYR A 378 -5.61 -25.52 10.81
N ALA A 379 -5.97 -24.37 10.25
CA ALA A 379 -5.91 -23.08 10.95
C ALA A 379 -6.70 -23.09 12.27
N ALA A 380 -7.91 -23.65 12.28
CA ALA A 380 -8.72 -23.78 13.48
C ALA A 380 -8.19 -24.79 14.51
N SER A 381 -7.36 -25.75 14.09
CA SER A 381 -6.68 -26.70 14.98
C SER A 381 -5.45 -26.12 15.67
N LEU A 382 -4.87 -25.05 15.11
CA LEU A 382 -3.65 -24.42 15.61
C LEU A 382 -3.91 -23.39 16.72
N VAL A 383 -5.15 -23.01 16.98
CA VAL A 383 -5.52 -22.07 18.04
C VAL A 383 -5.95 -22.88 19.28
N PRO A 384 -5.34 -22.65 20.47
CA PRO A 384 -4.52 -21.50 20.87
C PRO A 384 -2.99 -21.63 20.68
N ASP A 385 -2.48 -22.73 20.11
CA ASP A 385 -1.04 -23.01 20.11
C ASP A 385 -0.19 -21.93 19.43
N ILE A 386 -0.66 -21.35 18.32
CA ILE A 386 0.10 -20.34 17.56
C ILE A 386 -0.20 -18.88 17.98
N ALA A 387 -1.36 -18.64 18.61
CA ALA A 387 -1.85 -17.31 18.95
C ALA A 387 -2.97 -17.36 19.99
N ASP A 388 -3.07 -16.32 20.82
CA ASP A 388 -4.11 -16.18 21.85
C ASP A 388 -5.52 -15.93 21.28
N SER A 389 -5.62 -15.30 20.11
CA SER A 389 -6.90 -14.91 19.51
C SER A 389 -7.04 -15.33 18.05
N ILE A 390 -8.26 -15.65 17.65
CA ILE A 390 -8.59 -15.89 16.23
C ILE A 390 -8.48 -14.61 15.39
N ALA A 391 -8.63 -13.45 16.01
CA ALA A 391 -8.53 -12.15 15.34
C ALA A 391 -7.10 -11.87 14.88
N ASP A 392 -6.11 -12.25 15.69
CA ASP A 392 -4.69 -12.17 15.35
C ASP A 392 -4.33 -13.11 14.18
N VAL A 393 -4.89 -14.32 14.17
CA VAL A 393 -4.71 -15.27 13.06
C VAL A 393 -5.28 -14.72 11.75
N ASP A 394 -6.49 -14.17 11.80
CA ASP A 394 -7.12 -13.56 10.63
C ASP A 394 -6.36 -12.33 10.14
N GLU A 395 -5.94 -11.45 11.05
CA GLU A 395 -5.13 -10.27 10.71
C GLU A 395 -3.78 -10.67 10.09
N ALA A 396 -3.11 -11.70 10.62
CA ALA A 396 -1.87 -12.22 10.04
C ALA A 396 -2.07 -12.69 8.59
N MET A 397 -3.12 -13.46 8.29
CA MET A 397 -3.37 -13.90 6.92
C MET A 397 -3.77 -12.74 5.98
N ARG A 398 -4.56 -11.78 6.48
CA ARG A 398 -4.96 -10.59 5.71
C ARG A 398 -3.77 -9.67 5.41
N LEU A 399 -2.84 -9.47 6.34
CA LEU A 399 -1.70 -8.57 6.15
C LEU A 399 -0.46 -9.24 5.55
N GLY A 400 -0.26 -10.54 5.81
CA GLY A 400 0.91 -11.31 5.41
C GLY A 400 0.75 -12.01 4.06
N TYR A 401 -0.45 -12.46 3.73
CA TYR A 401 -0.76 -13.10 2.44
C TYR A 401 -1.77 -12.31 1.59
N ASN A 402 -2.19 -11.12 2.05
CA ASN A 402 -3.17 -10.27 1.37
C ASN A 402 -4.50 -10.98 1.07
N TRP A 403 -4.88 -11.95 1.91
CA TRP A 403 -6.20 -12.56 1.82
C TRP A 403 -7.27 -11.51 2.12
N LYS A 404 -8.40 -11.59 1.43
CA LYS A 404 -9.53 -10.69 1.66
C LYS A 404 -10.19 -10.94 3.01
N PHE A 405 -10.26 -12.21 3.40
CA PHE A 405 -10.83 -12.70 4.65
C PHE A 405 -9.81 -13.61 5.32
N GLY A 406 -9.71 -13.54 6.64
CA GLY A 406 -8.92 -14.51 7.41
C GLY A 406 -9.61 -15.88 7.48
N PRO A 407 -8.90 -16.94 7.93
CA PRO A 407 -9.47 -18.27 8.08
C PRO A 407 -10.81 -18.32 8.83
N PHE A 408 -10.97 -17.62 9.95
CA PHE A 408 -12.19 -17.69 10.75
C PHE A 408 -13.33 -16.88 10.13
N GLU A 409 -13.03 -15.73 9.53
CA GLU A 409 -13.98 -15.00 8.66
C GLU A 409 -14.46 -15.87 7.47
N MET A 410 -13.58 -16.70 6.89
CA MET A 410 -13.96 -17.64 5.84
C MET A 410 -14.86 -18.77 6.37
N ILE A 411 -14.59 -19.32 7.55
CA ILE A 411 -15.47 -20.31 8.18
C ILE A 411 -16.86 -19.71 8.44
N ASP A 412 -16.94 -18.46 8.89
CA ASP A 412 -18.23 -17.76 9.05
C ASP A 412 -18.96 -17.56 7.72
N ALA A 413 -18.24 -17.22 6.65
CA ALA A 413 -18.82 -17.09 5.32
C ALA A 413 -19.34 -18.43 4.75
N LEU A 414 -18.79 -19.56 5.19
CA LEU A 414 -19.31 -20.91 4.90
C LEU A 414 -20.48 -21.30 5.83
N GLY A 415 -20.47 -20.76 7.04
CA GLY A 415 -21.30 -21.16 8.18
C GLY A 415 -20.60 -22.25 9.00
N ALA A 416 -20.24 -21.93 10.24
CA ALA A 416 -19.44 -22.80 11.11
C ALA A 416 -20.05 -24.20 11.30
N GLN A 417 -21.36 -24.28 11.54
CA GLN A 417 -22.07 -25.56 11.64
C GLN A 417 -22.03 -26.36 10.35
N TRP A 418 -22.27 -25.71 9.20
CA TRP A 418 -22.22 -26.38 7.90
C TRP A 418 -20.81 -26.91 7.62
N PHE A 419 -19.79 -26.13 7.94
CA PHE A 419 -18.39 -26.54 7.80
C PHE A 419 -18.08 -27.77 8.68
N ALA A 420 -18.53 -27.76 9.94
CA ALA A 420 -18.38 -28.90 10.85
C ALA A 420 -19.05 -30.18 10.32
N ASP A 421 -20.27 -30.05 9.79
CA ASP A 421 -21.03 -31.20 9.27
C ASP A 421 -20.44 -31.72 7.96
N ALA A 422 -19.91 -30.84 7.10
CA ALA A 422 -19.21 -31.23 5.88
C ALA A 422 -17.91 -32.01 6.21
N LEU A 423 -17.15 -31.58 7.22
CA LEU A 423 -15.98 -32.32 7.70
C LEU A 423 -16.37 -33.73 8.21
N LYS A 424 -17.44 -33.84 9.00
CA LYS A 424 -17.94 -35.14 9.49
C LYS A 424 -18.38 -36.06 8.35
N ALA A 425 -19.10 -35.51 7.36
CA ALA A 425 -19.58 -36.27 6.21
C ALA A 425 -18.44 -36.90 5.41
N GLU A 426 -17.26 -36.26 5.39
CA GLU A 426 -16.06 -36.77 4.74
C GLU A 426 -15.12 -37.54 5.68
N GLY A 427 -15.56 -37.84 6.91
CA GLY A 427 -14.77 -38.59 7.90
C GLY A 427 -13.55 -37.83 8.42
N LYS A 428 -13.52 -36.49 8.30
CA LYS A 428 -12.45 -35.62 8.80
C LYS A 428 -12.71 -35.21 10.24
N THR A 429 -11.63 -35.01 11.02
CA THR A 429 -11.72 -34.50 12.39
C THR A 429 -12.17 -33.04 12.37
N VAL A 430 -13.23 -32.72 13.13
CA VAL A 430 -13.68 -31.34 13.33
C VAL A 430 -12.80 -30.68 14.41
N PRO A 431 -12.13 -29.55 14.15
CA PRO A 431 -11.34 -28.85 15.16
C PRO A 431 -12.17 -28.47 16.39
N ALA A 432 -11.55 -28.54 17.58
CA ALA A 432 -12.25 -28.30 18.84
C ALA A 432 -12.95 -26.93 18.89
N LEU A 433 -12.31 -25.88 18.35
CA LEU A 433 -12.89 -24.55 18.33
C LEU A 433 -14.14 -24.45 17.44
N VAL A 434 -14.14 -25.14 16.28
CA VAL A 434 -15.30 -25.24 15.38
C VAL A 434 -16.44 -26.03 16.04
N GLN A 435 -16.13 -27.09 16.79
CA GLN A 435 -17.14 -27.81 17.57
C GLN A 435 -17.75 -26.92 18.65
N LYS A 436 -16.91 -26.11 19.32
CA LYS A 436 -17.30 -25.26 20.45
C LYS A 436 -18.20 -24.09 20.04
N VAL A 437 -17.96 -23.48 18.87
CA VAL A 437 -18.83 -22.40 18.35
C VAL A 437 -20.19 -22.94 17.88
N GLY A 438 -20.23 -24.19 17.38
CA GLY A 438 -21.46 -24.87 16.97
C GLY A 438 -22.25 -24.11 15.90
N SER A 439 -23.52 -23.81 16.19
CA SER A 439 -24.40 -23.02 15.32
C SER A 439 -24.18 -21.51 15.39
N GLY A 440 -23.25 -21.04 16.21
CA GLY A 440 -22.83 -19.64 16.27
C GLY A 440 -21.90 -19.24 15.12
N SER A 441 -21.26 -18.08 15.28
CA SER A 441 -20.24 -17.55 14.37
C SER A 441 -18.99 -17.16 15.15
N PHE A 442 -17.84 -17.17 14.49
CA PHE A 442 -16.59 -16.70 15.08
C PHE A 442 -16.59 -15.20 15.30
N TYR A 443 -17.25 -14.43 14.45
CA TYR A 443 -17.45 -13.00 14.62
C TYR A 443 -18.93 -12.66 14.75
N ARG A 444 -19.23 -11.69 15.61
CA ARG A 444 -20.56 -11.10 15.73
C ARG A 444 -20.48 -9.62 16.01
N VAL A 445 -21.59 -8.92 15.73
CA VAL A 445 -21.76 -7.53 16.12
C VAL A 445 -22.76 -7.48 17.27
N GLU A 446 -22.33 -7.01 18.43
CA GLU A 446 -23.18 -6.82 19.60
C GLU A 446 -22.98 -5.40 20.15
N ASN A 447 -24.08 -4.68 20.39
CA ASN A 447 -24.04 -3.28 20.85
C ASN A 447 -23.13 -2.36 20.01
N GLY A 448 -23.08 -2.60 18.70
CA GLY A 448 -22.27 -1.80 17.78
C GLY A 448 -20.78 -2.12 17.77
N LYS A 449 -20.34 -3.14 18.52
CA LYS A 449 -18.95 -3.59 18.57
C LYS A 449 -18.79 -4.92 17.87
N MET A 450 -17.69 -5.07 17.14
CA MET A 450 -17.26 -6.36 16.62
C MET A 450 -16.69 -7.18 17.78
N GLN A 451 -17.15 -8.42 17.93
CA GLN A 451 -16.65 -9.39 18.89
C GLN A 451 -16.19 -10.64 18.18
N TYR A 452 -15.21 -11.33 18.76
CA TYR A 452 -14.71 -12.62 18.30
C TYR A 452 -14.92 -13.72 19.34
N PHE A 453 -15.13 -14.95 18.89
CA PHE A 453 -15.29 -16.13 19.76
C PHE A 453 -13.94 -16.62 20.25
N GLY A 454 -13.75 -16.62 21.57
CA GLY A 454 -12.52 -17.01 22.24
C GLY A 454 -12.39 -18.51 22.47
N THR A 455 -11.17 -18.94 22.75
CA THR A 455 -10.84 -20.32 23.12
C THR A 455 -11.48 -20.75 24.44
N ASP A 456 -11.80 -19.78 25.31
CA ASP A 456 -12.57 -19.94 26.53
C ASP A 456 -14.07 -20.23 26.29
N GLY A 457 -14.59 -19.97 25.09
CA GLY A 457 -15.99 -20.17 24.72
C GLY A 457 -16.87 -18.95 24.94
N ALA A 458 -16.28 -17.80 25.26
CA ALA A 458 -16.97 -16.52 25.37
C ALA A 458 -16.66 -15.64 24.16
N TYR A 459 -17.45 -14.59 23.96
CA TYR A 459 -17.15 -13.57 22.97
C TYR A 459 -16.40 -12.41 23.63
N HIS A 460 -15.37 -11.92 22.93
CA HIS A 460 -14.52 -10.83 23.38
C HIS A 460 -14.56 -9.68 22.38
N ASP A 461 -14.56 -8.44 22.88
CA ASP A 461 -14.51 -7.25 22.02
C ASP A 461 -13.21 -7.23 21.20
N VAL A 462 -13.30 -6.97 19.90
CA VAL A 462 -12.13 -6.67 19.07
C VAL A 462 -11.61 -5.29 19.46
N VAL A 463 -10.51 -5.24 20.20
CA VAL A 463 -9.90 -4.00 20.64
C VAL A 463 -8.98 -3.44 19.56
N ARG A 464 -9.25 -2.21 19.11
CA ARG A 464 -8.35 -1.47 18.21
C ARG A 464 -7.28 -0.76 19.03
N ALA A 465 -6.05 -0.70 18.52
CA ALA A 465 -4.98 0.07 19.15
C ALA A 465 -5.36 1.57 19.23
N GLU A 466 -4.81 2.27 20.22
CA GLU A 466 -5.02 3.72 20.35
C GLU A 466 -4.62 4.43 19.05
N GLY A 467 -5.48 5.29 18.52
CA GLY A 467 -5.27 6.02 17.26
C GLY A 467 -5.61 5.22 15.99
N VAL A 468 -6.22 4.04 16.10
CA VAL A 468 -6.85 3.34 14.98
C VAL A 468 -8.34 3.67 14.95
N LEU A 469 -8.80 4.25 13.84
CA LEU A 469 -10.21 4.58 13.60
C LEU A 469 -10.58 4.08 12.21
N LEU A 470 -11.51 3.12 12.14
CA LEU A 470 -11.91 2.48 10.90
C LEU A 470 -13.35 2.83 10.55
N LEU A 471 -13.58 3.22 9.30
CA LEU A 471 -14.91 3.53 8.81
C LEU A 471 -15.79 2.26 8.79
N ARG A 472 -15.22 1.08 8.52
CA ARG A 472 -15.95 -0.20 8.67
C ARG A 472 -16.48 -0.45 10.08
N ASP A 473 -15.77 0.00 11.12
CA ASP A 473 -16.24 -0.17 12.50
C ASP A 473 -17.38 0.82 12.80
N ILE A 474 -17.30 2.06 12.29
CA ILE A 474 -18.37 3.07 12.40
C ILE A 474 -19.68 2.60 11.73
N LYS A 475 -19.57 1.91 10.59
CA LYS A 475 -20.71 1.34 9.86
C LYS A 475 -21.48 0.26 10.63
N LEU A 476 -20.89 -0.33 11.67
CA LEU A 476 -21.55 -1.36 12.48
C LEU A 476 -22.64 -0.80 13.38
N TYR A 477 -22.54 0.49 13.76
CA TYR A 477 -23.45 1.11 14.72
C TYR A 477 -24.09 2.42 14.24
N SER A 478 -23.64 2.96 13.11
CA SER A 478 -24.18 4.19 12.53
C SER A 478 -24.78 3.95 11.14
N LYS A 479 -25.73 4.81 10.77
CA LYS A 479 -26.25 4.92 9.39
C LYS A 479 -25.67 6.17 8.74
N PRO A 480 -25.46 6.17 7.42
CA PRO A 480 -24.99 7.36 6.74
C PRO A 480 -26.03 8.48 6.87
N LEU A 481 -25.56 9.71 7.09
CA LEU A 481 -26.39 10.92 7.15
C LEU A 481 -27.02 11.24 5.80
N TYR A 482 -26.33 10.87 4.72
CA TYR A 482 -26.81 10.96 3.35
C TYR A 482 -26.08 9.91 2.50
N LYS A 483 -26.75 9.35 1.49
CA LYS A 483 -26.19 8.29 0.64
C LYS A 483 -26.71 8.42 -0.80
N SER A 484 -25.79 8.37 -1.76
CA SER A 484 -26.05 8.25 -3.21
C SER A 484 -25.59 6.87 -3.72
N SER A 485 -25.58 6.65 -5.04
CA SER A 485 -25.12 5.37 -5.60
C SER A 485 -23.59 5.22 -5.55
N SER A 486 -22.86 6.34 -5.62
CA SER A 486 -21.40 6.37 -5.72
C SER A 486 -20.69 6.99 -4.50
N ALA A 487 -21.42 7.55 -3.53
CA ALA A 487 -20.85 8.10 -2.30
C ALA A 487 -21.81 8.08 -1.08
N ALA A 488 -21.24 8.24 0.12
CA ALA A 488 -21.96 8.31 1.38
C ALA A 488 -21.33 9.35 2.34
N LEU A 489 -22.17 9.98 3.15
CA LEU A 489 -21.77 10.94 4.18
C LEU A 489 -21.95 10.32 5.57
N TRP A 490 -20.88 10.27 6.35
CA TRP A 490 -20.83 9.63 7.66
C TRP A 490 -20.50 10.63 8.77
N ASP A 491 -21.05 10.40 9.96
CA ASP A 491 -20.54 11.00 11.19
C ASP A 491 -19.39 10.14 11.70
N VAL A 492 -18.21 10.74 11.88
CA VAL A 492 -17.04 10.07 12.44
C VAL A 492 -16.70 10.55 13.85
N GLY A 493 -17.61 11.27 14.50
CA GLY A 493 -17.53 11.80 15.86
C GLY A 493 -16.84 13.16 15.96
N ASP A 494 -16.93 13.78 17.15
CA ASP A 494 -16.33 15.08 17.51
C ASP A 494 -16.74 16.27 16.63
N GLY A 495 -17.86 16.14 15.90
CA GLY A 495 -18.35 17.14 14.96
C GLY A 495 -17.63 17.09 13.60
N VAL A 496 -17.02 15.95 13.23
CA VAL A 496 -16.37 15.77 11.93
C VAL A 496 -17.22 14.85 11.04
N LEU A 497 -17.48 15.30 9.81
CA LEU A 497 -18.14 14.49 8.80
C LEU A 497 -17.12 13.84 7.86
N CYS A 498 -17.44 12.66 7.33
CA CYS A 498 -16.62 11.94 6.37
C CYS A 498 -17.40 11.64 5.09
N VAL A 499 -16.88 12.08 3.94
CA VAL A 499 -17.37 11.65 2.62
C VAL A 499 -16.59 10.42 2.18
N GLU A 500 -17.33 9.33 1.98
CA GLU A 500 -16.84 8.08 1.44
C GLU A 500 -17.26 7.93 -0.02
N PHE A 501 -16.33 7.52 -0.88
CA PHE A 501 -16.64 7.03 -2.22
C PHE A 501 -16.94 5.52 -2.18
N THR A 502 -18.03 5.12 -2.82
CA THR A 502 -18.52 3.73 -2.85
C THR A 502 -18.65 3.18 -4.28
N GLY A 503 -18.46 4.03 -5.30
CA GLY A 503 -18.49 3.64 -6.70
C GLY A 503 -17.38 2.66 -7.10
N LYS A 504 -17.52 2.05 -8.28
CA LYS A 504 -16.48 1.15 -8.82
C LYS A 504 -15.17 1.92 -9.01
N MET A 505 -14.08 1.40 -8.44
CA MET A 505 -12.75 2.07 -8.42
C MET A 505 -12.78 3.47 -7.77
N ASN A 506 -13.83 3.78 -7.01
CA ASN A 506 -14.08 5.11 -6.45
C ASN A 506 -14.02 6.21 -7.53
N ALA A 507 -14.55 5.90 -8.71
CA ALA A 507 -14.68 6.86 -9.80
C ALA A 507 -15.65 7.98 -9.41
N LEU A 508 -15.37 9.18 -9.90
CA LEU A 508 -16.10 10.40 -9.55
C LEU A 508 -17.14 10.73 -10.62
N ASP A 509 -18.34 11.07 -10.16
CA ASP A 509 -19.52 11.41 -10.95
C ASP A 509 -20.42 12.42 -10.20
N ASN A 510 -21.58 12.77 -10.79
CA ASN A 510 -22.51 13.75 -10.22
C ASN A 510 -23.04 13.33 -8.83
N ASP A 511 -23.22 12.04 -8.59
CA ASP A 511 -23.67 11.50 -7.30
C ASP A 511 -22.65 11.77 -6.18
N VAL A 512 -21.36 11.88 -6.50
CA VAL A 512 -20.33 12.32 -5.55
C VAL A 512 -20.43 13.83 -5.30
N PHE A 513 -20.65 14.63 -6.34
CA PHE A 513 -20.79 16.09 -6.22
C PHE A 513 -22.01 16.48 -5.36
N ASP A 514 -23.11 15.75 -5.50
CA ASP A 514 -24.31 15.94 -4.68
C ASP A 514 -24.02 15.68 -3.18
N VAL A 515 -23.24 14.63 -2.87
CA VAL A 515 -22.81 14.35 -1.49
C VAL A 515 -21.97 15.49 -0.93
N TYR A 516 -21.08 16.11 -1.73
CA TYR A 516 -20.32 17.29 -1.30
C TYR A 516 -21.25 18.48 -1.00
N HIS A 517 -22.22 18.76 -1.87
CA HIS A 517 -23.18 19.84 -1.64
C HIS A 517 -24.01 19.61 -0.37
N HIS A 518 -24.43 18.36 -0.12
CA HIS A 518 -25.08 17.98 1.13
C HIS A 518 -24.18 18.17 2.35
N ALA A 519 -22.91 17.77 2.27
CA ALA A 519 -21.94 17.96 3.35
C ALA A 519 -21.71 19.45 3.67
N ILE A 520 -21.48 20.28 2.65
CA ILE A 520 -21.29 21.73 2.81
C ILE A 520 -22.51 22.37 3.46
N LYS A 521 -23.72 22.03 2.98
CA LYS A 521 -24.97 22.55 3.56
C LYS A 521 -25.16 22.09 5.01
N LYS A 522 -24.80 20.85 5.32
CA LYS A 522 -24.95 20.28 6.67
C LYS A 522 -23.99 20.92 7.68
N ILE A 523 -22.76 21.22 7.26
CA ILE A 523 -21.74 21.84 8.12
C ILE A 523 -22.00 23.34 8.31
N GLY A 524 -22.51 24.03 7.28
CA GLY A 524 -22.80 25.45 7.38
C GLY A 524 -21.52 26.28 7.52
N ASP A 525 -21.40 27.06 8.59
CA ASP A 525 -20.26 27.94 8.86
C ASP A 525 -19.12 27.30 9.67
N GLY A 526 -19.24 26.01 10.01
CA GLY A 526 -18.23 25.27 10.79
C GLY A 526 -18.21 25.60 12.29
N LYS A 527 -19.13 26.43 12.79
CA LYS A 527 -19.21 26.83 14.21
C LYS A 527 -20.30 26.10 14.99
N GLY A 528 -21.14 25.33 14.31
CA GLY A 528 -22.25 24.57 14.90
C GLY A 528 -21.85 23.18 15.41
N GLU A 529 -22.79 22.24 15.29
CA GLU A 529 -22.61 20.82 15.61
C GLU A 529 -21.44 20.21 14.81
N TRP A 530 -21.35 20.56 13.52
CA TRP A 530 -20.34 20.07 12.60
C TRP A 530 -19.30 21.16 12.33
N LYS A 531 -18.03 20.77 12.35
CA LYS A 531 -16.87 21.68 12.36
C LYS A 531 -15.94 21.49 11.18
N ALA A 532 -15.92 20.30 10.57
CA ALA A 532 -14.96 19.97 9.52
C ALA A 532 -15.44 18.81 8.65
N LEU A 533 -14.81 18.68 7.48
CA LEU A 533 -15.06 17.62 6.52
C LEU A 533 -13.77 16.83 6.24
N VAL A 534 -13.87 15.51 6.30
CA VAL A 534 -12.84 14.58 5.83
C VAL A 534 -13.32 13.88 4.56
N ILE A 535 -12.44 13.71 3.58
CA ILE A 535 -12.72 12.89 2.38
C ILE A 535 -11.83 11.64 2.47
N TYR A 536 -12.45 10.47 2.68
CA TYR A 536 -11.75 9.23 3.00
C TYR A 536 -12.56 8.00 2.59
N ASN A 537 -11.89 6.92 2.19
CA ASN A 537 -12.49 5.61 2.05
C ASN A 537 -11.48 4.48 2.32
N GLU A 538 -11.98 3.29 2.65
CA GLU A 538 -11.17 2.09 2.92
C GLU A 538 -10.90 1.23 1.67
N GLY A 539 -11.35 1.69 0.50
CA GLY A 539 -11.15 1.00 -0.77
C GLY A 539 -9.67 0.90 -1.14
N THR A 540 -9.31 -0.06 -2.01
CA THR A 540 -7.92 -0.27 -2.46
C THR A 540 -7.28 1.00 -3.06
N HIS A 541 -8.10 1.91 -3.59
CA HIS A 541 -7.69 3.17 -4.17
C HIS A 541 -8.60 4.27 -3.65
N PHE A 542 -8.04 5.45 -3.41
CA PHE A 542 -8.80 6.64 -3.05
C PHE A 542 -9.76 6.99 -4.18
N SER A 543 -9.24 7.19 -5.40
CA SER A 543 -10.04 7.37 -6.61
C SER A 543 -9.18 7.17 -7.86
N ALA A 544 -9.71 6.44 -8.85
CA ALA A 544 -9.09 6.30 -10.16
C ALA A 544 -9.39 7.46 -11.13
N GLY A 545 -10.11 8.50 -10.67
CA GLY A 545 -10.49 9.67 -11.47
C GLY A 545 -11.93 9.61 -11.98
N ALA A 546 -12.19 10.27 -13.10
CA ALA A 546 -13.51 10.30 -13.73
C ALA A 546 -13.90 8.92 -14.29
N ASN A 547 -15.21 8.66 -14.38
CA ASN A 547 -15.72 7.42 -14.96
C ASN A 547 -15.58 7.41 -16.49
N LEU A 548 -14.45 6.90 -17.00
CA LEU A 548 -14.17 6.78 -18.43
C LEU A 548 -15.21 5.96 -19.20
N GLY A 549 -15.86 5.00 -18.55
CA GLY A 549 -16.91 4.17 -19.18
C GLY A 549 -18.17 4.99 -19.52
N LEU A 550 -18.58 5.88 -18.62
CA LEU A 550 -19.66 6.83 -18.90
C LEU A 550 -19.22 7.87 -19.93
N ALA A 551 -17.98 8.34 -19.85
CA ALA A 551 -17.43 9.31 -20.80
C ALA A 551 -17.44 8.77 -22.24
N ILE A 552 -16.97 7.54 -22.48
CA ILE A 552 -16.94 6.98 -23.85
C ILE A 552 -18.35 6.74 -24.39
N PHE A 553 -19.29 6.32 -23.55
CA PHE A 553 -20.68 6.18 -23.96
C PHE A 553 -21.23 7.53 -24.44
N ALA A 554 -21.07 8.58 -23.63
CA ALA A 554 -21.50 9.93 -24.00
C ALA A 554 -20.81 10.46 -25.27
N MET A 555 -19.50 10.19 -25.45
CA MET A 555 -18.76 10.56 -26.66
C MET A 555 -19.31 9.86 -27.92
N ASN A 556 -19.56 8.55 -27.83
CA ASN A 556 -19.99 7.74 -28.98
C ASN A 556 -21.40 8.10 -29.49
N ILE A 557 -22.29 8.56 -28.62
CA ILE A 557 -23.62 9.04 -29.01
C ILE A 557 -23.72 10.57 -29.11
N GLY A 558 -22.60 11.29 -28.98
CA GLY A 558 -22.53 12.75 -29.19
C GLY A 558 -23.23 13.60 -28.12
N LEU A 559 -23.33 13.12 -26.88
CA LEU A 559 -23.92 13.84 -25.74
C LEU A 559 -22.97 14.91 -25.16
N TRP A 560 -22.54 15.85 -26.00
CA TRP A 560 -21.59 16.90 -25.63
C TRP A 560 -22.07 17.80 -24.48
N PRO A 561 -23.35 18.24 -24.44
CA PRO A 561 -23.83 19.07 -23.33
C PRO A 561 -23.73 18.37 -21.97
N GLN A 562 -23.98 17.06 -21.90
CA GLN A 562 -23.87 16.29 -20.68
C GLN A 562 -22.42 16.14 -20.20
N ILE A 563 -21.46 16.02 -21.14
CA ILE A 563 -20.03 16.01 -20.79
C ILE A 563 -19.64 17.39 -20.23
N GLU A 564 -20.03 18.48 -20.90
CA GLU A 564 -19.73 19.83 -20.44
C GLU A 564 -20.34 20.12 -19.06
N GLU A 565 -21.58 19.68 -18.82
CA GLU A 565 -22.25 19.79 -17.52
C GLU A 565 -21.53 19.01 -16.42
N LEU A 566 -21.03 17.80 -16.71
CA LEU A 566 -20.23 17.01 -15.77
C LEU A 566 -18.91 17.72 -15.41
N ILE A 567 -18.22 18.31 -16.39
CA ILE A 567 -16.97 19.03 -16.12
C ILE A 567 -17.24 20.32 -15.33
N ALA A 568 -18.23 21.10 -15.74
CA ALA A 568 -18.63 22.33 -15.03
C ALA A 568 -19.13 22.05 -13.61
N GLY A 569 -19.90 20.97 -13.42
CA GLY A 569 -20.38 20.51 -12.12
C GLY A 569 -19.24 20.14 -11.17
N GLY A 570 -18.24 19.41 -11.66
CA GLY A 570 -17.06 19.06 -10.87
C GLY A 570 -16.22 20.27 -10.47
N GLN A 571 -15.97 21.21 -11.40
CA GLN A 571 -15.30 22.48 -11.07
C GLN A 571 -16.06 23.26 -9.97
N LYS A 572 -17.38 23.35 -10.09
CA LYS A 572 -18.23 24.02 -9.09
C LYS A 572 -18.16 23.34 -7.73
N ALA A 573 -18.23 22.00 -7.69
CA ALA A 573 -18.15 21.24 -6.45
C ALA A 573 -16.80 21.41 -5.74
N TYR A 574 -15.69 21.34 -6.49
CA TYR A 574 -14.34 21.46 -5.92
C TYR A 574 -14.03 22.88 -5.45
N MET A 575 -14.48 23.89 -6.17
CA MET A 575 -14.36 25.28 -5.73
C MET A 575 -15.22 25.56 -4.49
N ALA A 576 -16.40 24.95 -4.39
CA ALA A 576 -17.23 25.05 -3.19
C ALA A 576 -16.57 24.41 -1.97
N LEU A 577 -15.81 23.32 -2.14
CA LEU A 577 -15.00 22.73 -1.08
C LEU A 577 -13.80 23.60 -0.71
N LYS A 578 -13.04 24.09 -1.71
CA LYS A 578 -11.86 24.95 -1.50
C LYS A 578 -12.19 26.21 -0.69
N TYR A 579 -13.35 26.81 -0.93
CA TYR A 579 -13.79 28.03 -0.26
C TYR A 579 -14.83 27.79 0.84
N ALA A 580 -14.98 26.55 1.30
CA ALA A 580 -15.86 26.25 2.41
C ALA A 580 -15.40 27.03 3.67
N PRO A 581 -16.32 27.50 4.52
CA PRO A 581 -16.00 28.24 5.75
C PRO A 581 -15.50 27.34 6.88
N PHE A 582 -15.19 26.07 6.59
CA PHE A 582 -14.67 25.05 7.49
C PHE A 582 -13.56 24.26 6.78
N PRO A 583 -12.64 23.61 7.52
CA PRO A 583 -11.55 22.88 6.90
C PRO A 583 -12.02 21.60 6.20
N VAL A 584 -11.51 21.39 5.00
CA VAL A 584 -11.63 20.15 4.21
C VAL A 584 -10.28 19.43 4.19
N VAL A 585 -10.23 18.25 4.82
CA VAL A 585 -9.03 17.39 4.85
C VAL A 585 -9.26 16.16 3.98
N ALA A 586 -8.41 15.98 2.96
CA ALA A 586 -8.46 14.77 2.14
C ALA A 586 -7.46 13.72 2.64
N ALA A 587 -7.88 12.47 2.70
CA ALA A 587 -7.11 11.37 3.25
C ALA A 587 -6.94 10.20 2.25
N PRO A 588 -6.12 10.38 1.20
CA PRO A 588 -5.96 9.38 0.15
C PRO A 588 -5.12 8.18 0.57
N SER A 589 -5.41 7.02 -0.03
CA SER A 589 -4.56 5.82 -0.04
C SER A 589 -4.64 5.12 -1.39
N GLY A 590 -3.60 4.39 -1.80
CA GLY A 590 -3.58 3.77 -3.12
C GLY A 590 -3.60 4.82 -4.24
N MET A 591 -4.31 4.55 -5.34
CA MET A 591 -4.38 5.48 -6.46
C MET A 591 -5.28 6.68 -6.15
N ALA A 592 -4.78 7.88 -6.44
CA ALA A 592 -5.50 9.15 -6.49
C ALA A 592 -5.15 9.83 -7.82
N LEU A 593 -5.82 9.40 -8.89
CA LEU A 593 -5.46 9.76 -10.27
C LEU A 593 -6.50 10.67 -10.91
N GLY A 594 -6.04 11.56 -11.79
CA GLY A 594 -6.87 12.51 -12.52
C GLY A 594 -7.76 13.33 -11.59
N GLY A 595 -9.09 13.28 -11.76
CA GLY A 595 -10.04 13.89 -10.83
C GLY A 595 -9.84 13.54 -9.36
N GLY A 596 -9.36 12.32 -9.06
CA GLY A 596 -8.97 11.89 -7.72
C GLY A 596 -7.76 12.64 -7.16
N CYS A 597 -6.84 13.08 -8.02
CA CYS A 597 -5.77 14.02 -7.68
C CYS A 597 -6.30 15.45 -7.60
N GLU A 598 -7.20 15.86 -8.50
CA GLU A 598 -7.76 17.22 -8.53
C GLU A 598 -8.47 17.58 -7.22
N ILE A 599 -9.24 16.68 -6.60
CA ILE A 599 -9.83 16.95 -5.29
C ILE A 599 -8.77 17.17 -4.19
N LEU A 600 -7.63 16.47 -4.24
CA LEU A 600 -6.51 16.69 -3.31
C LEU A 600 -5.85 18.05 -3.54
N LEU A 601 -5.86 18.53 -4.79
CA LEU A 601 -5.35 19.85 -5.12
C LEU A 601 -6.20 20.98 -4.50
N HIS A 602 -7.52 20.75 -4.39
CA HIS A 602 -8.49 21.70 -3.84
C HIS A 602 -8.68 21.62 -2.32
N ALA A 603 -8.24 20.54 -1.67
CA ALA A 603 -8.31 20.41 -0.21
C ALA A 603 -7.38 21.41 0.52
N ASP A 604 -7.79 21.83 1.72
CA ASP A 604 -6.99 22.71 2.57
C ASP A 604 -5.70 22.03 3.04
N HIS A 605 -5.84 20.73 3.33
CA HIS A 605 -4.78 19.85 3.77
C HIS A 605 -4.98 18.43 3.23
N VAL A 606 -3.87 17.78 2.89
CA VAL A 606 -3.85 16.36 2.57
C VAL A 606 -3.16 15.60 3.70
N GLN A 607 -3.86 14.66 4.32
CA GLN A 607 -3.27 13.67 5.22
C GLN A 607 -3.16 12.35 4.44
N ALA A 608 -2.07 12.12 3.72
CA ALA A 608 -1.95 10.99 2.81
C ALA A 608 -1.41 9.73 3.50
N HIS A 609 -1.90 8.56 3.11
CA HIS A 609 -1.17 7.32 3.40
C HIS A 609 0.15 7.29 2.64
N ALA A 610 1.20 6.74 3.23
CA ALA A 610 2.53 6.63 2.62
C ALA A 610 2.49 6.01 1.20
N GLU A 611 1.68 4.98 1.01
CA GLU A 611 1.42 4.36 -0.30
C GLU A 611 0.27 5.04 -1.04
N THR A 612 0.37 6.36 -1.23
CA THR A 612 -0.52 7.12 -2.12
C THR A 612 0.19 7.38 -3.44
N TYR A 613 -0.46 6.97 -4.53
CA TYR A 613 0.00 7.11 -5.90
C TYR A 613 -0.82 8.20 -6.58
N CYS A 614 -0.25 9.40 -6.66
CA CYS A 614 -0.97 10.62 -7.01
C CYS A 614 -0.49 11.17 -8.36
N GLY A 615 -1.41 11.54 -9.25
CA GLY A 615 -1.04 12.26 -10.46
C GLY A 615 -2.19 12.63 -11.39
N LEU A 616 -1.95 13.64 -12.22
CA LEU A 616 -2.84 14.06 -13.31
C LEU A 616 -2.45 13.27 -14.57
N VAL A 617 -3.32 12.34 -14.99
CA VAL A 617 -3.04 11.31 -16.00
C VAL A 617 -3.86 11.47 -17.27
N GLU A 618 -4.67 12.52 -17.35
CA GLU A 618 -5.65 12.78 -18.41
C GLU A 618 -5.00 12.82 -19.80
N VAL A 619 -3.77 13.35 -19.91
CA VAL A 619 -3.05 13.42 -21.20
C VAL A 619 -2.75 12.04 -21.78
N GLY A 620 -2.62 11.02 -20.90
CA GLY A 620 -2.44 9.63 -21.29
C GLY A 620 -3.66 9.03 -22.00
N VAL A 621 -4.85 9.63 -21.82
CA VAL A 621 -6.08 9.26 -22.53
C VAL A 621 -6.51 10.31 -23.56
N GLY A 622 -5.65 11.29 -23.87
CA GLY A 622 -5.92 12.33 -24.87
C GLY A 622 -6.61 13.58 -24.31
N LEU A 623 -6.81 13.67 -23.01
CA LEU A 623 -7.52 14.77 -22.35
C LEU A 623 -6.55 15.66 -21.57
N ILE A 624 -7.06 16.78 -21.04
CA ILE A 624 -6.36 17.57 -20.02
C ILE A 624 -7.16 17.51 -18.71
N PRO A 625 -6.56 17.84 -17.55
CA PRO A 625 -7.30 17.99 -16.30
C PRO A 625 -8.48 18.96 -16.49
N GLY A 626 -9.67 18.57 -16.03
CA GLY A 626 -10.93 19.27 -16.31
C GLY A 626 -11.59 19.89 -15.10
N TRP A 627 -11.27 19.47 -13.88
CA TRP A 627 -11.89 19.95 -12.64
C TRP A 627 -11.00 20.93 -11.86
N GLY A 628 -10.14 21.70 -12.54
CA GLY A 628 -9.29 22.73 -11.92
C GLY A 628 -7.84 22.31 -11.66
N GLY A 629 -7.42 21.12 -12.10
CA GLY A 629 -6.08 20.59 -11.84
C GLY A 629 -4.95 21.42 -12.44
N CYS A 630 -5.14 21.96 -13.64
CA CYS A 630 -4.16 22.84 -14.28
C CYS A 630 -4.00 24.14 -13.46
N LYS A 631 -5.11 24.78 -13.14
CA LYS A 631 -5.17 26.00 -12.32
C LYS A 631 -4.55 25.79 -10.93
N GLU A 632 -4.88 24.72 -10.21
CA GLU A 632 -4.34 24.50 -8.87
C GLU A 632 -2.83 24.20 -8.87
N LEU A 633 -2.31 23.45 -9.85
CA LEU A 633 -0.86 23.22 -9.95
C LEU A 633 -0.09 24.51 -10.27
N ILE A 634 -0.61 25.37 -11.13
CA ILE A 634 -0.01 26.68 -11.38
C ILE A 634 0.07 27.46 -10.06
N LEU A 635 -1.05 27.58 -9.34
CA LEU A 635 -1.09 28.33 -8.09
C LEU A 635 -0.11 27.80 -7.06
N ARG A 636 -0.02 26.48 -6.90
CA ARG A 636 0.92 25.81 -5.98
C ARG A 636 2.38 26.05 -6.36
N PHE A 637 2.73 25.96 -7.65
CA PHE A 637 4.10 26.22 -8.08
C PHE A 637 4.47 27.70 -7.98
N GLN A 638 3.56 28.61 -8.30
CA GLN A 638 3.77 30.04 -8.08
C GLN A 638 3.95 30.36 -6.58
N GLU A 639 3.16 29.73 -5.69
CA GLU A 639 3.33 29.85 -4.24
C GLU A 639 4.71 29.37 -3.81
N LYS A 640 5.12 28.17 -4.25
CA LYS A 640 6.43 27.59 -3.92
C LYS A 640 7.60 28.44 -4.43
N GLU A 641 7.53 28.95 -5.65
CA GLU A 641 8.55 29.85 -6.20
C GLU A 641 8.63 31.16 -5.40
N ARG A 642 7.49 31.74 -5.01
CA ARG A 642 7.46 32.94 -4.15
C ARG A 642 8.11 32.68 -2.79
N GLU A 643 7.82 31.54 -2.15
CA GLU A 643 8.43 31.17 -0.86
C GLU A 643 9.94 30.96 -0.97
N GLN A 644 10.39 30.23 -2.00
CA GLN A 644 11.81 29.99 -2.25
C GLN A 644 12.56 31.30 -2.51
N TYR A 645 11.97 32.18 -3.31
CA TYR A 645 12.53 33.50 -3.59
C TYR A 645 12.63 34.36 -2.33
N LYS A 646 11.56 34.44 -1.52
CA LYS A 646 11.58 35.15 -0.22
C LYS A 646 12.69 34.65 0.71
N LYS A 647 12.89 33.32 0.77
CA LYS A 647 13.98 32.71 1.54
C LYS A 647 15.36 33.08 0.99
N ALA A 648 15.53 33.08 -0.33
CA ALA A 648 16.81 33.37 -0.98
C ALA A 648 17.29 34.81 -0.79
N ILE A 649 16.36 35.78 -0.75
CA ILE A 649 16.70 37.22 -0.64
C ILE A 649 16.59 37.78 0.78
N GLY A 650 16.35 36.94 1.80
CA GLY A 650 16.27 37.37 3.20
C GLY A 650 15.12 38.36 3.50
N GLY A 651 14.05 38.35 2.70
CA GLY A 651 12.87 39.21 2.92
C GLY A 651 12.96 40.65 2.38
N GLY A 652 13.95 40.99 1.55
CA GLY A 652 14.00 42.28 0.86
C GLY A 652 13.05 42.37 -0.34
N ASP A 653 12.62 43.59 -0.69
CA ASP A 653 11.89 43.85 -1.95
C ASP A 653 12.85 44.24 -3.07
N ARG A 654 12.59 43.70 -4.28
CA ARG A 654 13.10 44.08 -5.62
C ARG A 654 14.26 43.25 -6.22
N LEU A 655 13.87 42.37 -7.14
CA LEU A 655 14.49 42.25 -8.47
C LEU A 655 13.35 42.27 -9.52
N TRP A 656 13.60 42.81 -10.71
CA TRP A 656 12.64 42.76 -11.81
C TRP A 656 12.31 41.32 -12.25
N MET A 657 13.22 40.36 -11.98
CA MET A 657 13.06 38.92 -12.23
C MET A 657 12.46 38.12 -11.04
N SER A 658 11.70 38.76 -10.15
CA SER A 658 11.01 38.01 -9.08
C SER A 658 9.97 37.03 -9.68
N PRO A 659 9.63 35.92 -9.00
CA PRO A 659 8.55 35.02 -9.44
C PRO A 659 7.17 35.70 -9.58
N GLN A 660 6.99 36.87 -8.98
CA GLN A 660 5.79 37.69 -9.16
C GLN A 660 5.74 38.36 -10.55
N ASN A 661 6.89 38.51 -11.21
CA ASN A 661 7.06 39.19 -12.49
C ASN A 661 7.42 38.24 -13.66
N THR A 662 7.83 36.99 -13.39
CA THR A 662 8.20 36.01 -14.42
C THR A 662 7.33 34.75 -14.33
N PRO A 663 6.21 34.66 -15.07
CA PRO A 663 5.22 33.59 -14.86
C PRO A 663 5.62 32.23 -15.46
N MET A 664 6.73 32.15 -16.20
CA MET A 664 7.13 30.93 -16.94
C MET A 664 7.61 29.77 -16.07
N GLY A 665 8.20 30.01 -14.88
CA GLY A 665 8.77 28.95 -14.05
C GLY A 665 7.71 27.94 -13.60
N ALA A 666 6.69 28.42 -12.90
CA ALA A 666 5.54 27.63 -12.48
C ALA A 666 4.79 26.98 -13.65
N VAL A 667 4.58 27.72 -14.75
CA VAL A 667 3.89 27.21 -15.95
C VAL A 667 4.67 26.08 -16.61
N ARG A 668 5.99 26.23 -16.78
CA ARG A 668 6.85 25.17 -17.33
C ARG A 668 6.81 23.92 -16.47
N LYS A 669 6.88 24.07 -15.14
CA LYS A 669 6.84 22.92 -14.23
C LYS A 669 5.48 22.21 -14.25
N ALA A 670 4.38 22.96 -14.26
CA ALA A 670 3.04 22.40 -14.43
C ALA A 670 2.91 21.65 -15.76
N PHE A 671 3.41 22.25 -16.84
CA PHE A 671 3.39 21.63 -18.17
C PHE A 671 4.21 20.34 -18.23
N GLU A 672 5.40 20.31 -17.63
CA GLU A 672 6.24 19.12 -17.57
C GLU A 672 5.56 17.99 -16.79
N VAL A 673 5.02 18.28 -15.61
CA VAL A 673 4.36 17.27 -14.75
C VAL A 673 3.09 16.73 -15.41
N ILE A 674 2.21 17.61 -15.90
CA ILE A 674 0.94 17.21 -16.51
C ILE A 674 1.17 16.58 -17.88
N GLY A 675 1.99 17.20 -18.75
CA GLY A 675 2.23 16.76 -20.12
C GLY A 675 2.95 15.41 -20.22
N THR A 676 3.67 15.00 -19.18
CA THR A 676 4.29 13.66 -19.08
C THR A 676 3.44 12.65 -18.30
N ALA A 677 2.26 13.05 -17.80
CA ALA A 677 1.42 12.26 -16.90
C ALA A 677 2.21 11.69 -15.71
N THR A 678 3.08 12.49 -15.09
CA THR A 678 3.95 12.01 -14.01
C THR A 678 3.11 11.63 -12.79
N VAL A 679 3.20 10.35 -12.38
CA VAL A 679 2.55 9.82 -11.18
C VAL A 679 3.59 9.62 -10.08
N ALA A 680 3.35 10.24 -8.92
CA ALA A 680 4.12 9.97 -7.71
C ALA A 680 3.90 8.51 -7.26
N LYS A 681 4.97 7.79 -6.91
CA LYS A 681 4.93 6.41 -6.40
C LYS A 681 4.93 6.32 -4.87
N SER A 682 4.80 7.45 -4.18
CA SER A 682 4.59 7.55 -2.73
C SER A 682 4.07 8.95 -2.37
N ALA A 683 3.54 9.10 -1.15
CA ALA A 683 3.17 10.42 -0.64
C ALA A 683 4.38 11.37 -0.48
N THR A 684 5.55 10.83 -0.15
CA THR A 684 6.80 11.60 -0.07
C THR A 684 7.21 12.14 -1.43
N GLU A 685 7.13 11.31 -2.47
CA GLU A 685 7.41 11.72 -3.85
C GLU A 685 6.37 12.73 -4.36
N ALA A 686 5.10 12.60 -3.95
CA ALA A 686 4.05 13.56 -4.28
C ALA A 686 4.33 14.98 -3.72
N LYS A 687 4.97 15.09 -2.55
CA LYS A 687 5.49 16.38 -2.04
C LYS A 687 6.65 16.92 -2.87
N GLU A 688 7.57 16.05 -3.31
CA GLU A 688 8.72 16.44 -4.12
C GLU A 688 8.29 16.99 -5.50
N ILE A 689 7.36 16.30 -6.15
CA ILE A 689 6.78 16.71 -7.44
C ILE A 689 5.97 18.00 -7.27
N GLY A 690 5.16 18.10 -6.20
CA GLY A 690 4.34 19.26 -5.87
C GLY A 690 2.83 19.01 -5.90
N TYR A 691 2.40 17.76 -6.02
CA TYR A 691 1.01 17.37 -5.80
C TYR A 691 0.58 17.55 -4.36
N PHE A 692 1.49 17.45 -3.39
CA PHE A 692 1.28 17.79 -1.98
C PHE A 692 2.18 18.97 -1.58
N ARG A 693 1.69 19.77 -0.63
CA ARG A 693 2.42 20.89 -0.02
C ARG A 693 3.36 20.36 1.07
N ASP A 694 4.36 21.15 1.45
CA ASP A 694 5.29 20.77 2.51
C ASP A 694 4.56 20.56 3.86
N ARG A 695 3.50 21.35 4.08
CA ARG A 695 2.63 21.31 5.26
C ARG A 695 1.70 20.10 5.33
N ASP A 696 1.51 19.36 4.24
CA ASP A 696 0.61 18.19 4.19
C ASP A 696 1.18 17.04 5.04
N GLY A 697 0.33 16.17 5.58
CA GLY A 697 0.73 15.07 6.45
C GLY A 697 0.94 13.74 5.71
N ILE A 698 1.73 12.84 6.31
CA ILE A 698 1.89 11.46 5.85
C ILE A 698 1.62 10.53 7.03
N THR A 699 0.68 9.61 6.86
CA THR A 699 0.42 8.50 7.79
C THR A 699 1.06 7.22 7.23
N MET A 700 1.92 6.58 8.01
CA MET A 700 2.58 5.33 7.60
C MET A 700 1.66 4.12 7.71
N ASN A 701 0.88 3.98 8.79
CA ASN A 701 -0.08 2.88 8.92
C ASN A 701 -1.45 3.25 8.36
N ARG A 702 -1.89 2.52 7.33
CA ARG A 702 -3.19 2.72 6.69
C ARG A 702 -4.38 2.75 7.65
N ASP A 703 -4.37 1.96 8.73
CA ASP A 703 -5.50 1.85 9.65
C ASP A 703 -5.62 3.07 10.59
N ARG A 704 -4.58 3.91 10.64
CA ARG A 704 -4.53 5.17 11.40
C ARG A 704 -4.92 6.39 10.56
N LEU A 705 -5.11 6.21 9.25
CA LEU A 705 -5.28 7.31 8.30
C LEU A 705 -6.49 8.19 8.61
N LEU A 706 -7.65 7.59 8.88
CA LEU A 706 -8.87 8.35 9.20
C LEU A 706 -8.74 9.06 10.56
N PHE A 707 -8.08 8.42 11.54
CA PHE A 707 -7.82 9.04 12.84
C PHE A 707 -6.93 10.28 12.69
N ASP A 708 -5.81 10.17 11.97
CA ASP A 708 -4.89 11.28 11.75
C ASP A 708 -5.55 12.41 10.95
N ALA A 709 -6.35 12.07 9.93
CA ALA A 709 -7.09 13.05 9.14
C ALA A 709 -8.14 13.80 9.97
N LYS A 710 -8.89 13.07 10.80
CA LYS A 710 -9.88 13.64 11.74
C LYS A 710 -9.19 14.55 12.75
N LYS A 711 -8.09 14.10 13.35
CA LYS A 711 -7.30 14.90 14.29
C LYS A 711 -6.85 16.19 13.62
N LYS A 712 -6.33 16.11 12.38
CA LYS A 712 -5.89 17.28 11.64
C LYS A 712 -7.03 18.25 11.32
N ALA A 713 -8.19 17.72 10.93
CA ALA A 713 -9.39 18.50 10.67
C ALA A 713 -9.84 19.29 11.92
N LEU A 714 -9.83 18.64 13.09
CA LEU A 714 -10.14 19.29 14.37
C LEU A 714 -9.12 20.35 14.76
N GLU A 715 -7.83 20.08 14.57
CA GLU A 715 -6.75 21.07 14.81
C GLU A 715 -6.95 22.32 13.94
N MET A 716 -7.30 22.14 12.66
CA MET A 716 -7.53 23.26 11.74
C MET A 716 -8.80 24.03 12.09
N ALA A 717 -9.86 23.35 12.51
CA ALA A 717 -11.17 23.95 12.79
C ALA A 717 -11.13 25.02 13.90
N GLN A 718 -10.17 24.95 14.83
CA GLN A 718 -10.07 25.88 15.96
C GLN A 718 -9.88 27.35 15.53
N ASN A 719 -9.10 27.58 14.47
CA ASN A 719 -8.78 28.93 13.97
C ASN A 719 -8.86 28.96 12.43
N TYR A 720 -9.82 28.23 11.86
CA TYR A 720 -9.93 28.12 10.42
C TYR A 720 -10.42 29.43 9.79
N ALA A 721 -9.75 29.83 8.72
CA ALA A 721 -10.19 30.89 7.84
C ALA A 721 -10.12 30.35 6.41
N ALA A 722 -11.23 30.46 5.68
CA ALA A 722 -11.29 30.05 4.28
C ALA A 722 -10.26 30.85 3.45
N PRO A 723 -9.62 30.21 2.46
CA PRO A 723 -8.74 30.92 1.55
C PRO A 723 -9.51 32.00 0.77
N THR A 724 -8.84 33.08 0.38
CA THR A 724 -9.44 34.12 -0.45
C THR A 724 -9.30 33.75 -1.93
N PRO A 725 -10.34 33.94 -2.76
CA PRO A 725 -10.23 33.75 -4.20
C PRO A 725 -9.05 34.51 -4.82
N VAL A 726 -8.26 33.84 -5.65
CA VAL A 726 -7.13 34.48 -6.35
C VAL A 726 -7.66 35.19 -7.60
N GLU A 727 -7.82 36.51 -7.48
CA GLU A 727 -8.28 37.37 -8.58
C GLU A 727 -7.14 37.84 -9.51
N SER A 728 -5.88 37.56 -9.14
CA SER A 728 -4.72 38.07 -9.87
C SER A 728 -3.67 36.99 -10.12
N ILE A 729 -3.83 36.26 -11.22
CA ILE A 729 -2.88 35.24 -11.70
C ILE A 729 -2.19 35.80 -12.95
N ARG A 730 -0.87 36.00 -12.88
CA ARG A 730 -0.07 36.41 -14.04
C ARG A 730 0.40 35.17 -14.80
N LEU A 731 0.18 35.16 -16.11
CA LEU A 731 0.51 34.06 -17.00
C LEU A 731 1.28 34.60 -18.22
N PRO A 732 2.12 33.78 -18.88
CA PRO A 732 3.03 34.25 -19.93
C PRO A 732 2.35 34.54 -21.28
N GLY A 733 1.08 34.16 -21.45
CA GLY A 733 0.33 34.38 -22.68
C GLY A 733 0.92 33.64 -23.90
N PRO A 734 0.63 34.13 -25.12
CA PRO A 734 1.03 33.48 -26.37
C PRO A 734 2.54 33.21 -26.49
N THR A 735 3.39 34.09 -25.94
CA THR A 735 4.85 33.90 -25.98
C THR A 735 5.30 32.70 -25.16
N GLY A 736 4.69 32.48 -23.99
CA GLY A 736 4.95 31.30 -23.18
C GLY A 736 4.48 30.01 -23.85
N LYS A 737 3.30 30.06 -24.51
CA LYS A 737 2.78 28.92 -25.27
C LYS A 737 3.77 28.48 -26.35
N VAL A 738 4.28 29.42 -27.15
CA VAL A 738 5.27 29.12 -28.21
C VAL A 738 6.52 28.42 -27.64
N ALA A 739 7.00 28.85 -26.48
CA ALA A 739 8.15 28.22 -25.83
C ALA A 739 7.87 26.76 -25.41
N LEU A 740 6.66 26.47 -24.93
CA LEU A 740 6.24 25.10 -24.59
C LEU A 740 6.08 24.24 -25.85
N ASP A 741 5.46 24.78 -26.90
CA ASP A 741 5.25 24.08 -28.18
C ASP A 741 6.59 23.70 -28.84
N MET A 742 7.60 24.58 -28.75
CA MET A 742 8.96 24.30 -29.22
C MET A 742 9.57 23.08 -28.50
N ALA A 743 9.43 23.00 -27.17
CA ALA A 743 9.94 21.87 -26.39
C ALA A 743 9.25 20.55 -26.78
N VAL A 744 7.94 20.58 -27.02
CA VAL A 744 7.18 19.40 -27.49
C VAL A 744 7.61 18.97 -28.89
N SER A 745 7.85 19.93 -29.79
CA SER A 745 8.35 19.68 -31.14
C SER A 745 9.68 18.92 -31.11
N ASP A 746 10.58 19.26 -30.18
CA ASP A 746 11.85 18.56 -29.99
C ASP A 746 11.65 17.14 -29.41
N PHE A 747 10.66 16.94 -28.53
CA PHE A 747 10.28 15.59 -28.08
C PHE A 747 9.68 14.73 -29.20
N LYS A 748 8.91 15.32 -30.11
CA LYS A 748 8.43 14.61 -31.30
C LYS A 748 9.59 14.23 -32.22
N LYS A 749 10.50 15.17 -32.52
CA LYS A 749 11.68 14.91 -33.36
C LYS A 749 12.60 13.84 -32.77
N SER A 750 12.69 13.74 -31.44
CA SER A 750 13.46 12.70 -30.74
C SER A 750 12.70 11.39 -30.52
N GLY A 751 11.49 11.24 -31.08
CA GLY A 751 10.66 10.03 -30.97
C GLY A 751 10.08 9.77 -29.58
N LYS A 752 10.13 10.76 -28.68
CA LYS A 752 9.61 10.65 -27.30
C LYS A 752 8.12 10.98 -27.22
N ALA A 753 7.61 11.84 -28.10
CA ALA A 753 6.20 12.21 -28.21
C ALA A 753 5.59 11.74 -29.54
N THR A 754 4.35 11.27 -29.52
CA THR A 754 3.61 10.87 -30.72
C THR A 754 3.02 12.09 -31.44
N PRO A 755 2.53 11.94 -32.69
CA PRO A 755 1.81 13.02 -33.37
C PRO A 755 0.61 13.55 -32.56
N TYR A 756 -0.15 12.66 -31.90
CA TYR A 756 -1.29 13.07 -31.09
C TYR A 756 -0.88 13.67 -29.74
N ASP A 757 0.26 13.27 -29.16
CA ASP A 757 0.81 13.93 -27.96
C ASP A 757 1.04 15.43 -28.20
N VAL A 758 1.40 15.83 -29.43
CA VAL A 758 1.56 17.25 -29.80
C VAL A 758 0.23 18.00 -29.72
N ILE A 759 -0.86 17.39 -30.18
CA ILE A 759 -2.18 18.01 -30.17
C ILE A 759 -2.63 18.21 -28.72
N VAL A 760 -2.55 17.17 -27.89
CA VAL A 760 -2.94 17.27 -26.47
C VAL A 760 -2.08 18.30 -25.73
N SER A 761 -0.78 18.31 -26.00
CA SER A 761 0.16 19.28 -25.42
C SER A 761 -0.12 20.72 -25.86
N ASP A 762 -0.56 20.95 -27.10
CA ASP A 762 -0.94 22.28 -27.60
C ASP A 762 -2.10 22.89 -26.80
N HIS A 763 -3.14 22.08 -26.55
CA HIS A 763 -4.28 22.45 -25.71
C HIS A 763 -3.87 22.67 -24.25
N LEU A 764 -3.03 21.80 -23.70
CA LEU A 764 -2.48 21.98 -22.35
C LEU A 764 -1.66 23.28 -22.23
N ALA A 765 -0.79 23.56 -23.21
CA ALA A 765 0.00 24.78 -23.25
C ALA A 765 -0.90 26.02 -23.36
N ALA A 766 -1.99 25.95 -24.12
CA ALA A 766 -2.98 27.03 -24.22
C ALA A 766 -3.60 27.35 -22.86
N VAL A 767 -4.05 26.34 -22.10
CA VAL A 767 -4.59 26.54 -20.75
C VAL A 767 -3.54 27.12 -19.81
N LEU A 768 -2.36 26.50 -19.72
CA LEU A 768 -1.35 26.89 -18.73
C LEU A 768 -0.71 28.26 -19.02
N SER A 769 -0.77 28.72 -20.26
CA SER A 769 -0.32 30.06 -20.66
C SER A 769 -1.38 31.15 -20.52
N GLY A 770 -2.63 30.79 -20.22
CA GLY A 770 -3.76 31.73 -20.11
C GLY A 770 -4.50 32.01 -21.43
N GLY A 771 -4.16 31.28 -22.50
CA GLY A 771 -4.81 31.37 -23.79
C GLY A 771 -4.37 32.55 -24.66
N ALA A 772 -4.98 32.67 -25.84
CA ALA A 772 -4.58 33.64 -26.87
C ALA A 772 -4.74 35.12 -26.46
N LYS A 773 -5.61 35.40 -25.48
CA LYS A 773 -5.90 36.75 -25.00
C LYS A 773 -5.14 37.13 -23.73
N ALA A 774 -4.37 36.22 -23.14
CA ALA A 774 -3.60 36.51 -21.95
C ALA A 774 -2.42 37.44 -22.28
N ASP A 775 -2.26 38.47 -21.47
CA ASP A 775 -1.13 39.38 -21.48
C ASP A 775 -0.43 39.25 -20.12
N TRP A 776 0.89 39.08 -20.11
CA TRP A 776 1.65 38.94 -18.86
C TRP A 776 1.58 40.18 -17.95
N THR A 777 1.16 41.32 -18.50
CA THR A 777 0.87 42.57 -17.77
C THR A 777 -0.54 42.63 -17.21
N ALA A 778 -1.49 41.86 -17.77
CA ALA A 778 -2.89 41.82 -17.37
C ALA A 778 -3.23 40.49 -16.67
N PRO A 779 -3.41 40.48 -15.34
CA PRO A 779 -3.70 39.24 -14.63
C PRO A 779 -5.07 38.66 -15.01
N VAL A 780 -5.21 37.34 -14.90
CA VAL A 780 -6.48 36.61 -15.06
C VAL A 780 -6.98 36.11 -13.70
N SER A 781 -8.29 35.88 -13.58
CA SER A 781 -8.88 35.28 -12.38
C SER A 781 -8.82 33.75 -12.41
N GLU A 782 -9.04 33.10 -11.26
CA GLU A 782 -9.27 31.63 -11.22
C GLU A 782 -10.43 31.22 -12.13
N GLN A 783 -11.49 32.03 -12.19
CA GLN A 783 -12.68 31.71 -12.97
C GLN A 783 -12.41 31.77 -14.49
N ASP A 784 -11.51 32.64 -14.94
CA ASP A 784 -11.11 32.72 -16.34
C ASP A 784 -10.31 31.47 -16.77
N LEU A 785 -9.40 31.00 -15.90
CA LEU A 785 -8.67 29.75 -16.13
C LEU A 785 -9.58 28.53 -16.16
N LEU A 786 -10.54 28.44 -15.22
CA LEU A 786 -11.51 27.34 -15.17
C LEU A 786 -12.38 27.27 -16.43
N LYS A 787 -12.83 28.43 -16.94
CA LYS A 787 -13.55 28.52 -18.23
C LYS A 787 -12.67 28.07 -19.40
N LEU A 788 -11.40 28.46 -19.40
CA LEU A 788 -10.44 28.07 -20.44
C LEU A 788 -10.15 26.57 -20.41
N GLU A 789 -10.03 25.97 -19.22
CA GLU A 789 -9.90 24.52 -19.03
C GLU A 789 -11.07 23.77 -19.69
N ILE A 790 -12.32 24.14 -19.36
CA ILE A 790 -13.51 23.53 -19.99
C ILE A 790 -13.46 23.69 -21.51
N TYR A 791 -13.17 24.90 -21.98
CA TYR A 791 -13.16 25.20 -23.41
C TYR A 791 -12.17 24.34 -24.19
N GLU A 792 -10.92 24.21 -23.71
CA GLU A 792 -9.91 23.39 -24.38
C GLU A 792 -10.16 21.88 -24.17
N PHE A 793 -10.68 21.47 -23.00
CA PHE A 793 -11.11 20.10 -22.74
C PHE A 793 -12.18 19.64 -23.73
N MET A 794 -13.21 20.48 -23.97
CA MET A 794 -14.31 20.15 -24.88
C MET A 794 -13.87 20.07 -26.35
N LYS A 795 -12.77 20.73 -26.75
CA LYS A 795 -12.18 20.52 -28.07
C LYS A 795 -11.50 19.15 -28.18
N LEU A 796 -10.77 18.74 -27.15
CA LEU A 796 -10.10 17.44 -27.11
C LEU A 796 -11.09 16.26 -27.10
N VAL A 797 -12.15 16.36 -26.30
CA VAL A 797 -13.22 15.33 -26.23
C VAL A 797 -13.84 15.02 -27.61
N LYS A 798 -13.96 16.03 -28.48
CA LYS A 798 -14.54 15.89 -29.82
C LYS A 798 -13.56 15.34 -30.85
N ASN A 799 -12.30 15.13 -30.48
CA ASN A 799 -11.26 14.71 -31.41
C ASN A 799 -11.14 13.18 -31.45
N GLU A 800 -11.09 12.61 -32.66
CA GLU A 800 -11.02 11.16 -32.91
C GLU A 800 -9.83 10.49 -32.22
N GLY A 801 -8.68 11.16 -32.14
CA GLY A 801 -7.50 10.60 -31.47
C GLY A 801 -7.68 10.40 -29.96
N THR A 802 -8.50 11.22 -29.32
CA THR A 802 -8.86 11.11 -27.90
C THR A 802 -9.85 9.96 -27.71
N GLN A 803 -10.87 9.88 -28.56
CA GLN A 803 -11.83 8.79 -28.54
C GLN A 803 -11.13 7.43 -28.69
N ALA A 804 -10.20 7.32 -29.64
CA ALA A 804 -9.37 6.12 -29.82
C ALA A 804 -8.50 5.80 -28.58
N ARG A 805 -7.90 6.80 -27.93
CA ARG A 805 -7.14 6.61 -26.68
C ARG A 805 -8.01 6.11 -25.54
N VAL A 806 -9.20 6.68 -25.36
CA VAL A 806 -10.15 6.28 -24.31
C VAL A 806 -10.66 4.85 -24.55
N GLU A 807 -11.03 4.51 -25.78
CA GLU A 807 -11.45 3.14 -26.14
C GLU A 807 -10.34 2.12 -25.92
N HIS A 808 -9.11 2.45 -26.31
CA HIS A 808 -7.96 1.57 -26.10
C HIS A 808 -7.65 1.37 -24.61
N MET A 809 -7.72 2.44 -23.81
CA MET A 809 -7.53 2.36 -22.36
C MET A 809 -8.59 1.47 -21.70
N LEU A 810 -9.86 1.60 -22.09
CA LEU A 810 -10.94 0.79 -21.54
C LEU A 810 -10.85 -0.69 -21.94
N SER A 811 -10.39 -0.97 -23.17
CA SER A 811 -10.28 -2.34 -23.68
C SER A 811 -9.00 -3.06 -23.22
N THR A 812 -7.87 -2.34 -23.13
CA THR A 812 -6.56 -2.95 -22.86
C THR A 812 -5.96 -2.59 -21.51
N GLY A 813 -6.45 -1.54 -20.85
CA GLY A 813 -5.84 -0.97 -19.65
C GLY A 813 -4.51 -0.25 -19.91
N LYS A 814 -4.19 0.06 -21.17
CA LYS A 814 -2.93 0.71 -21.56
C LYS A 814 -3.20 1.98 -22.39
N PRO A 815 -2.36 3.01 -22.28
CA PRO A 815 -2.41 4.16 -23.18
C PRO A 815 -2.16 3.78 -24.64
N LEU A 816 -2.95 4.33 -25.57
CA LEU A 816 -2.67 4.24 -27.00
C LEU A 816 -1.64 5.31 -27.40
N ARG A 817 -0.62 4.90 -28.17
CA ARG A 817 0.42 5.81 -28.69
C ARG A 817 0.20 6.13 -30.18
N ASN A 818 -0.92 6.78 -30.49
CA ASN A 818 -1.28 7.30 -31.81
C ASN A 818 -0.71 8.68 -32.10
#